data_AF-A0A2U1B8B8-F1
#
_entry.id   AF-A0A2U1B8B8-F1
#
_cell.length_a   1.000
_cell.length_b   1.000
_cell.length_c   1.000
_cell.angle_alpha   90.00
_cell.angle_beta   90.00
_cell.angle_gamma   90.00
#
_symmetry.space_group_name_H-M   'P 1'
#
loop_
_entity.id
_entity.type
_entity.pdbx_description
1 polymer ?
#
loop_
_entity_poly.entity_id
_entity_poly.type
_entity_poly.pdbx_seq_one_letter_code
_entity_poly.pdbx_strand_id
1 'polypeptide(L)'
;MKKLLYTSLLSFGSALAAATVLTTADGGADAGIDFGKRDRNFGGQPEMMVKRDRNSAPALTRCALFRFDLARLAEPVSDARITLTLSSQGEQSARWKYDFRLYAVGTPDWQENAVTFATAPGVKHNFPVGRDAPPPAGVVPVGDATLPAKARPGDKLQFDSAALTEFLNANRGKAVTFLLVRRTESSQLQAFAAKEHGTFAPPELSVNNRPKQTVLQGKSIRVGFAADGNPEFLERDGAAIRIPSARFWEFQFDGKTYSAANAAPIESSETADSATRTYQCGKANITFRYAIPESGDRLNLTYTIESPKGWTGTPNLVIGRIGGLAATPDSRIVWPYRYGQLLRGDLVKNYVERPAPGHMWMQFMGHYTPDAGLLWYVEDALGFLKFASHGKERDGKLVLGWRERPWLDGSGRYELPFPYVFVPFGKCDYHDFAAVYADWARQQPWAQVSAAEKLAARPALANAVFDGKVKIAGFEAFGGNKHVPLAVKKERAKLSVGFADAEKFIRSLETQYGVKPAYRYDGWWGAFDVGYPDLFPVSERNGGNAAFEKFAAFTRANRSPVTYYMNPINFDEESDTYRITQSVRQLNGEIQPFSFWSGSRLRMVSPQFILPGNRNTFDHFKKYAIYGGVFVDQIGGSSPYLDFNDLAGYEYYGKDSNSRACKEAFRQIRAEDPAWMIGTEDGQEQYLDSYDFAEAYPRGFSDAENLKLGKGATYIPLNELVYGDKFFNLMGIDGNNRLTFDSMRVMRRLYGTSQGYTMRGELPYWPLLQQEFEANDVIGEAATERMLHHRIDPIGFRASVWPSVVVIGNTDSGRPLDIAFDAPNGMKVEVKALRPDGFAAVTRSGKWILWGGRELKLDGKLLAAVSNPDSILVANRRGVTAASYGFVGKAGLANPNGGASAEPWSVRLPGVTGNAEALPSHRPYPVEAAGDGSFRFAAPGAEQSIRFAVEKRP
;
A
#
# COMPACT_ATOMS: atom_id res chain seq x y z
N MET A 1 7.22 -63.47 13.29
CA MET A 1 5.77 -63.43 13.01
C MET A 1 5.55 -62.47 11.87
N LYS A 2 4.98 -62.96 10.75
CA LYS A 2 4.62 -62.21 9.54
C LYS A 2 3.26 -61.51 9.75
N LYS A 3 3.02 -60.42 8.99
CA LYS A 3 1.80 -59.59 8.79
C LYS A 3 1.97 -58.19 9.43
N LEU A 4 1.78 -57.05 8.78
CA LEU A 4 1.19 -56.64 7.49
C LEU A 4 2.08 -55.54 6.86
N LEU A 5 2.39 -55.66 5.59
CA LEU A 5 2.99 -54.59 4.78
C LEU A 5 2.52 -54.85 3.34
N TYR A 6 1.34 -54.33 2.98
CA TYR A 6 0.88 -54.27 1.58
C TYR A 6 -0.22 -53.22 1.42
N THR A 7 -0.08 -52.42 0.36
CA THR A 7 -1.05 -51.55 -0.33
C THR A 7 -1.56 -50.33 0.44
N SER A 8 -1.40 -49.09 -0.03
CA SER A 8 -1.60 -48.61 -1.40
C SER A 8 -0.56 -47.57 -1.86
N LEU A 9 0.31 -47.97 -2.79
CA LEU A 9 0.79 -47.05 -3.83
C LEU A 9 -0.40 -46.77 -4.75
N LEU A 10 -1.03 -45.60 -4.59
CA LEU A 10 -1.78 -44.99 -5.68
C LEU A 10 -0.82 -44.04 -6.39
N SER A 11 -0.09 -44.59 -7.35
CA SER A 11 0.55 -43.79 -8.39
C SER A 11 -0.55 -43.06 -9.15
N PHE A 12 -0.72 -41.77 -8.91
CA PHE A 12 -1.32 -40.89 -9.91
C PHE A 12 -0.30 -40.74 -11.04
N GLY A 13 -0.26 -41.72 -11.93
CA GLY A 13 0.03 -41.40 -13.31
C GLY A 13 -1.02 -40.38 -13.72
N SER A 14 -0.59 -39.32 -14.42
CA SER A 14 -1.46 -38.37 -15.08
C SER A 14 -2.44 -39.14 -15.98
N ALA A 15 -3.59 -39.51 -15.43
CA ALA A 15 -4.72 -39.92 -16.22
C ALA A 15 -5.11 -38.66 -17.00
N LEU A 16 -4.66 -38.57 -18.25
CA LEU A 16 -5.35 -37.73 -19.23
C LEU A 16 -6.82 -38.12 -19.11
N ALA A 17 -7.64 -37.22 -18.57
CA ALA A 17 -9.08 -37.38 -18.59
C ALA A 17 -9.45 -37.66 -20.05
N ALA A 18 -10.08 -38.81 -20.33
CA ALA A 18 -10.47 -39.17 -21.68
C ALA A 18 -11.34 -38.03 -22.24
N ALA A 19 -11.00 -37.54 -23.44
CA ALA A 19 -11.77 -36.50 -24.11
C ALA A 19 -13.23 -36.94 -24.20
N THR A 20 -14.15 -36.09 -23.76
CA THR A 20 -15.58 -36.34 -23.94
C THR A 20 -15.94 -36.03 -25.38
N VAL A 21 -16.46 -37.02 -26.09
CA VAL A 21 -16.88 -36.87 -27.49
C VAL A 21 -18.40 -36.89 -27.55
N LEU A 22 -18.97 -35.88 -28.19
CA LEU A 22 -20.40 -35.75 -28.48
C LEU A 22 -20.60 -35.76 -29.98
N THR A 23 -21.64 -36.44 -30.45
CA THR A 23 -22.01 -36.45 -31.87
C THR A 23 -23.44 -35.94 -32.04
N THR A 24 -23.80 -35.50 -33.25
CA THR A 24 -25.20 -35.17 -33.55
C THR A 24 -26.13 -36.39 -33.51
N ALA A 25 -25.60 -37.61 -33.53
CA ALA A 25 -26.36 -38.83 -33.29
C ALA A 25 -26.76 -38.99 -31.81
N ASP A 26 -26.06 -38.33 -30.87
CA ASP A 26 -26.32 -38.38 -29.43
C ASP A 26 -27.44 -37.42 -28.99
N GLY A 27 -28.62 -37.53 -29.59
CA GLY A 27 -29.77 -36.65 -29.30
C GLY A 27 -29.67 -35.25 -29.93
N GLY A 28 -28.67 -35.03 -30.77
CA GLY A 28 -28.49 -33.82 -31.57
C GLY A 28 -29.34 -33.80 -32.85
N ALA A 29 -29.10 -32.78 -33.67
CA ALA A 29 -29.75 -32.63 -34.98
C ALA A 29 -28.75 -32.12 -36.01
N ASP A 30 -28.86 -32.54 -37.26
CA ASP A 30 -28.08 -31.97 -38.36
C ASP A 30 -28.85 -31.90 -39.68
N ALA A 31 -28.66 -30.83 -40.45
CA ALA A 31 -29.41 -30.60 -41.67
C ALA A 31 -28.63 -29.72 -42.66
N GLY A 32 -28.63 -30.12 -43.93
CA GLY A 32 -28.33 -29.21 -45.04
C GLY A 32 -29.57 -28.45 -45.47
N ILE A 33 -29.42 -27.16 -45.80
CA ILE A 33 -30.52 -26.31 -46.29
C ILE A 33 -30.11 -25.53 -47.54
N ASP A 34 -31.05 -25.31 -48.47
CA ASP A 34 -30.83 -24.61 -49.74
C ASP A 34 -31.50 -23.23 -49.78
N PHE A 35 -30.77 -22.22 -50.27
CA PHE A 35 -31.24 -20.85 -50.47
C PHE A 35 -32.01 -20.74 -51.80
N GLY A 36 -33.18 -20.08 -51.76
CA GLY A 36 -33.93 -19.66 -52.95
C GLY A 36 -35.37 -20.20 -53.02
N LYS A 37 -36.03 -20.07 -54.18
CA LYS A 37 -37.47 -20.39 -54.40
C LYS A 37 -37.91 -21.82 -54.04
N ARG A 38 -36.99 -22.75 -53.80
CA ARG A 38 -37.29 -24.16 -53.52
C ARG A 38 -37.29 -24.51 -52.02
N ASP A 39 -36.71 -23.64 -51.18
CA ASP A 39 -36.62 -23.75 -49.70
C ASP A 39 -36.53 -25.20 -49.17
N ARG A 40 -35.54 -25.94 -49.69
CA ARG A 40 -35.43 -27.38 -49.45
C ARG A 40 -34.67 -27.68 -48.16
N ASN A 41 -35.21 -28.63 -47.41
CA ASN A 41 -34.57 -29.25 -46.26
C ASN A 41 -33.96 -30.60 -46.66
N PHE A 42 -32.76 -30.87 -46.17
CA PHE A 42 -32.06 -32.16 -46.29
C PHE A 42 -31.81 -32.82 -44.93
N GLY A 43 -32.55 -32.47 -43.89
CA GLY A 43 -32.58 -33.23 -42.62
C GLY A 43 -33.04 -34.68 -42.86
N GLY A 44 -32.44 -35.62 -42.12
CA GLY A 44 -32.65 -37.05 -42.32
C GLY A 44 -32.02 -37.63 -43.60
N GLN A 45 -31.19 -36.86 -44.32
CA GLN A 45 -30.40 -37.34 -45.46
C GLN A 45 -28.97 -37.67 -44.98
N PRO A 46 -28.27 -38.61 -45.63
CA PRO A 46 -26.91 -39.00 -45.22
C PRO A 46 -25.87 -37.88 -45.34
N GLU A 47 -26.17 -36.75 -45.98
CA GLU A 47 -25.17 -35.73 -46.32
C GLU A 47 -25.68 -34.31 -46.07
N MET A 48 -24.91 -33.54 -45.29
CA MET A 48 -25.06 -32.10 -45.12
C MET A 48 -24.32 -31.34 -46.23
N MET A 49 -25.10 -30.75 -47.13
CA MET A 49 -24.59 -30.07 -48.31
C MET A 49 -24.30 -28.59 -48.05
N VAL A 50 -23.09 -28.13 -48.40
CA VAL A 50 -22.65 -26.74 -48.30
C VAL A 50 -22.11 -26.25 -49.64
N LYS A 51 -22.62 -25.12 -50.11
CA LYS A 51 -22.27 -24.55 -51.42
C LYS A 51 -22.44 -23.03 -51.40
N ARG A 52 -21.57 -22.34 -52.11
CA ARG A 52 -21.66 -20.90 -52.38
C ARG A 52 -21.41 -20.65 -53.86
N ASP A 53 -22.46 -20.39 -54.63
CA ASP A 53 -22.42 -20.14 -56.08
C ASP A 53 -23.18 -18.86 -56.40
N ARG A 54 -22.51 -17.90 -57.06
CA ARG A 54 -23.11 -16.60 -57.46
C ARG A 54 -23.50 -16.52 -58.93
N ASN A 55 -22.98 -17.38 -59.79
CA ASN A 55 -23.16 -17.27 -61.25
C ASN A 55 -24.45 -17.93 -61.73
N SER A 56 -24.96 -18.88 -60.94
CA SER A 56 -26.32 -19.36 -61.04
C SER A 56 -27.22 -18.41 -60.24
N ALA A 57 -28.36 -17.94 -60.79
CA ALA A 57 -29.39 -17.21 -60.03
C ALA A 57 -29.59 -17.83 -58.61
N PRO A 58 -29.97 -17.08 -57.55
CA PRO A 58 -29.82 -17.38 -56.11
C PRO A 58 -30.47 -18.67 -55.53
N ALA A 59 -30.50 -19.75 -56.30
CA ALA A 59 -31.20 -21.01 -56.08
C ALA A 59 -30.25 -22.19 -55.82
N LEU A 60 -28.96 -21.96 -55.53
CA LEU A 60 -27.94 -23.01 -55.33
C LEU A 60 -26.95 -22.72 -54.17
N THR A 61 -27.22 -21.77 -53.28
CA THR A 61 -26.37 -21.56 -52.09
C THR A 61 -26.88 -22.44 -50.95
N ARG A 62 -26.01 -23.25 -50.35
CA ARG A 62 -26.36 -24.19 -49.29
C ARG A 62 -25.51 -23.98 -48.05
N CYS A 63 -26.12 -24.10 -46.87
CA CYS A 63 -25.42 -24.15 -45.59
C CYS A 63 -25.85 -25.37 -44.79
N ALA A 64 -25.08 -25.69 -43.76
CA ALA A 64 -25.38 -26.79 -42.86
C ALA A 64 -25.58 -26.27 -41.44
N LEU A 65 -26.58 -26.83 -40.76
CA LEU A 65 -26.84 -26.63 -39.34
C LEU A 65 -26.56 -27.94 -38.62
N PHE A 66 -25.96 -27.84 -37.44
CA PHE A 66 -25.85 -28.99 -36.55
C PHE A 66 -25.92 -28.56 -35.09
N ARG A 67 -26.56 -29.40 -34.27
CA ARG A 67 -26.88 -29.16 -32.87
C ARG A 67 -26.31 -30.30 -32.03
N PHE A 68 -25.56 -29.94 -31.00
CA PHE A 68 -25.06 -30.88 -29.99
C PHE A 68 -25.85 -30.70 -28.69
N ASP A 69 -26.16 -31.80 -28.01
CA ASP A 69 -26.68 -31.77 -26.65
C ASP A 69 -25.51 -31.77 -25.64
N LEU A 70 -25.35 -30.66 -24.91
CA LEU A 70 -24.31 -30.51 -23.90
C LEU A 70 -24.75 -30.97 -22.50
N ALA A 71 -25.87 -31.68 -22.34
CA ALA A 71 -26.31 -32.23 -21.06
C ALA A 71 -25.24 -33.11 -20.38
N ARG A 72 -24.38 -33.75 -21.17
CA ARG A 72 -23.26 -34.58 -20.70
C ARG A 72 -22.01 -33.79 -20.29
N LEU A 73 -21.98 -32.48 -20.51
CA LEU A 73 -20.88 -31.60 -20.11
C LEU A 73 -21.20 -30.88 -18.79
N ALA A 74 -21.08 -31.62 -17.68
CA ALA A 74 -21.28 -31.07 -16.34
C ALA A 74 -20.11 -30.17 -15.89
N GLU A 75 -18.88 -30.55 -16.27
CA GLU A 75 -17.65 -29.86 -15.87
C GLU A 75 -17.22 -28.79 -16.87
N PRO A 76 -16.49 -27.74 -16.44
CA PRO A 76 -15.88 -26.79 -17.35
C PRO A 76 -14.93 -27.47 -18.34
N VAL A 77 -14.97 -27.00 -19.58
CA VAL A 77 -14.14 -27.49 -20.67
C VAL A 77 -12.86 -26.65 -20.77
N SER A 78 -11.70 -27.29 -20.90
CA SER A 78 -10.40 -26.61 -21.07
C SER A 78 -10.08 -26.31 -22.53
N ASP A 79 -10.44 -27.20 -23.44
CA ASP A 79 -10.33 -27.03 -24.88
C ASP A 79 -11.46 -27.80 -25.62
N ALA A 80 -11.76 -27.37 -26.84
CA ALA A 80 -12.82 -27.97 -27.65
C ALA A 80 -12.46 -27.99 -29.13
N ARG A 81 -12.91 -29.03 -29.84
CA ARG A 81 -12.77 -29.18 -31.29
C ARG A 81 -14.05 -29.72 -31.91
N ILE A 82 -14.50 -29.10 -33.01
CA ILE A 82 -15.54 -29.66 -33.88
C ILE A 82 -14.88 -30.28 -35.12
N THR A 83 -15.26 -31.51 -35.44
CA THR A 83 -14.78 -32.25 -36.62
C THR A 83 -15.96 -32.62 -37.52
N LEU A 84 -15.81 -32.37 -38.82
CA LEU A 84 -16.76 -32.76 -39.87
C LEU A 84 -16.05 -33.66 -40.88
N THR A 85 -16.69 -34.76 -41.29
CA THR A 85 -16.10 -35.73 -42.23
C THR A 85 -16.65 -35.52 -43.64
N LEU A 86 -15.78 -35.40 -44.64
CA LEU A 86 -16.17 -35.20 -46.04
C LEU A 86 -16.80 -36.49 -46.60
N SER A 87 -17.95 -36.35 -47.26
CA SER A 87 -18.68 -37.46 -47.90
C SER A 87 -18.31 -37.63 -49.38
N SER A 88 -18.85 -38.68 -50.02
CA SER A 88 -18.65 -38.96 -51.45
C SER A 88 -19.06 -37.82 -52.37
N GLN A 89 -20.15 -37.12 -52.08
CA GLN A 89 -20.59 -35.98 -52.90
C GLN A 89 -19.74 -34.71 -52.71
N GLY A 90 -18.83 -34.72 -51.74
CA GLY A 90 -17.93 -33.61 -51.45
C GLY A 90 -16.53 -33.72 -52.09
N GLU A 91 -16.24 -34.78 -52.85
CA GLU A 91 -14.92 -35.01 -53.45
C GLU A 91 -14.47 -33.83 -54.32
N GLN A 92 -13.22 -33.41 -54.14
CA GLN A 92 -12.70 -32.21 -54.79
C GLN A 92 -11.88 -32.50 -56.04
N SER A 93 -12.08 -31.66 -57.05
CA SER A 93 -11.19 -31.59 -58.21
C SER A 93 -9.78 -31.08 -57.85
N ALA A 94 -8.78 -31.43 -58.65
CA ALA A 94 -7.36 -31.17 -58.36
C ALA A 94 -6.92 -29.69 -58.26
N ARG A 95 -7.83 -28.72 -58.46
CA ARG A 95 -7.47 -27.31 -58.73
C ARG A 95 -7.79 -26.32 -57.59
N TRP A 96 -8.67 -26.64 -56.64
CA TRP A 96 -9.22 -25.65 -55.71
C TRP A 96 -9.13 -26.09 -54.24
N LYS A 97 -8.91 -25.12 -53.34
CA LYS A 97 -9.10 -25.25 -51.88
C LYS A 97 -10.40 -24.54 -51.49
N TYR A 98 -11.05 -24.98 -50.42
CA TYR A 98 -12.31 -24.36 -49.97
C TYR A 98 -12.23 -23.98 -48.50
N ASP A 99 -12.46 -22.69 -48.22
CA ASP A 99 -12.49 -22.12 -46.89
C ASP A 99 -13.92 -22.11 -46.34
N PHE A 100 -14.04 -22.44 -45.07
CA PHE A 100 -15.28 -22.54 -44.33
C PHE A 100 -15.21 -21.70 -43.05
N ARG A 101 -16.36 -21.20 -42.63
CA ARG A 101 -16.53 -20.52 -41.35
C ARG A 101 -17.63 -21.19 -40.55
N LEU A 102 -17.35 -21.34 -39.27
CA LEU A 102 -18.28 -21.86 -38.28
C LEU A 102 -18.80 -20.72 -37.40
N TYR A 103 -20.12 -20.64 -37.29
CA TYR A 103 -20.81 -19.70 -36.40
C TYR A 103 -21.53 -20.45 -35.29
N ALA A 104 -21.42 -19.94 -34.07
CA ALA A 104 -22.26 -20.35 -32.96
C ALA A 104 -23.52 -19.48 -32.92
N VAL A 105 -24.68 -20.14 -32.86
CA VAL A 105 -26.00 -19.51 -33.02
C VAL A 105 -26.78 -19.45 -31.69
N GLY A 106 -26.24 -20.03 -30.63
CA GLY A 106 -26.87 -20.09 -29.30
C GLY A 106 -27.65 -21.38 -29.08
N THR A 107 -28.82 -21.29 -28.44
CA THR A 107 -29.66 -22.42 -28.02
C THR A 107 -31.06 -22.45 -28.68
N PRO A 108 -31.19 -22.12 -29.99
CA PRO A 108 -32.49 -22.13 -30.65
C PRO A 108 -33.04 -23.55 -30.76
N ASP A 109 -34.36 -23.68 -30.61
CA ASP A 109 -35.04 -24.92 -30.97
C ASP A 109 -35.38 -24.92 -32.46
N TRP A 110 -35.04 -26.02 -33.14
CA TRP A 110 -35.37 -26.24 -34.55
C TRP A 110 -35.56 -27.73 -34.80
N GLN A 111 -36.48 -28.03 -35.71
CA GLN A 111 -36.79 -29.41 -36.10
C GLN A 111 -36.00 -29.80 -37.34
N GLU A 112 -35.23 -30.86 -37.22
CA GLU A 112 -34.32 -31.33 -38.27
C GLU A 112 -35.00 -31.57 -39.61
N ASN A 113 -36.16 -32.21 -39.61
CA ASN A 113 -36.90 -32.57 -40.81
C ASN A 113 -37.85 -31.47 -41.32
N ALA A 114 -37.90 -30.30 -40.67
CA ALA A 114 -38.74 -29.17 -41.08
C ALA A 114 -38.00 -27.84 -41.27
N VAL A 115 -36.72 -27.75 -40.89
CA VAL A 115 -35.95 -26.50 -41.02
C VAL A 115 -35.74 -26.12 -42.48
N THR A 116 -36.07 -24.88 -42.82
CA THR A 116 -35.81 -24.32 -44.15
C THR A 116 -34.88 -23.13 -44.03
N PHE A 117 -34.45 -22.54 -45.15
CA PHE A 117 -33.61 -21.34 -45.10
C PHE A 117 -34.31 -20.17 -44.39
N ALA A 118 -35.63 -20.04 -44.56
CA ALA A 118 -36.42 -18.99 -43.93
C ALA A 118 -36.54 -19.17 -42.41
N THR A 119 -36.53 -20.41 -41.92
CA THR A 119 -36.69 -20.73 -40.49
C THR A 119 -35.37 -21.10 -39.80
N ALA A 120 -34.27 -21.17 -40.55
CA ALA A 120 -32.96 -21.57 -40.06
C ALA A 120 -32.40 -20.56 -39.05
N PRO A 121 -32.05 -21.00 -37.83
CA PRO A 121 -31.47 -20.10 -36.85
C PRO A 121 -30.11 -19.58 -37.34
N GLY A 122 -29.85 -18.31 -37.07
CA GLY A 122 -28.61 -17.64 -37.49
C GLY A 122 -28.57 -17.22 -38.96
N VAL A 123 -29.65 -17.49 -39.71
CA VAL A 123 -29.86 -17.05 -41.08
C VAL A 123 -31.00 -16.02 -41.10
N LYS A 124 -30.86 -14.92 -41.86
CA LYS A 124 -31.95 -13.95 -42.11
C LYS A 124 -32.04 -13.69 -43.62
N HIS A 125 -33.20 -13.24 -44.12
CA HIS A 125 -33.46 -13.02 -45.56
C HIS A 125 -32.41 -12.17 -46.30
N ASN A 126 -31.61 -11.37 -45.58
CA ASN A 126 -30.53 -10.53 -46.14
C ASN A 126 -29.11 -10.97 -45.72
N PHE A 127 -28.95 -12.10 -45.01
CA PHE A 127 -27.62 -12.59 -44.61
C PHE A 127 -26.92 -13.19 -45.83
N PRO A 128 -25.83 -12.56 -46.34
CA PRO A 128 -25.12 -13.13 -47.47
C PRO A 128 -24.26 -14.29 -46.97
N VAL A 129 -24.83 -15.49 -46.96
CA VAL A 129 -24.14 -16.73 -46.55
C VAL A 129 -22.77 -16.81 -47.22
N GLY A 130 -21.72 -16.74 -46.41
CA GLY A 130 -20.33 -16.85 -46.86
C GLY A 130 -19.63 -15.56 -47.32
N ARG A 131 -20.20 -14.35 -47.19
CA ARG A 131 -19.42 -13.08 -47.27
C ARG A 131 -18.87 -12.72 -45.89
N ASP A 132 -17.78 -11.95 -45.83
CA ASP A 132 -17.26 -11.35 -44.59
C ASP A 132 -18.14 -10.20 -44.04
N ALA A 133 -19.45 -10.30 -44.22
CA ALA A 133 -20.41 -9.39 -43.61
C ALA A 133 -20.55 -9.73 -42.11
N PRO A 134 -20.78 -8.73 -41.24
CA PRO A 134 -21.06 -8.96 -39.83
C PRO A 134 -22.24 -9.94 -39.66
N PRO A 135 -22.14 -10.94 -38.78
CA PRO A 135 -23.24 -11.85 -38.51
C PRO A 135 -24.42 -11.12 -37.83
N PRO A 136 -25.65 -11.64 -37.93
CA PRO A 136 -26.78 -11.10 -37.17
C PRO A 136 -26.49 -11.07 -35.66
N ALA A 137 -27.12 -10.13 -34.95
CA ALA A 137 -27.02 -10.08 -33.48
C ALA A 137 -27.36 -11.44 -32.85
N GLY A 138 -26.49 -11.92 -31.95
CA GLY A 138 -26.60 -13.23 -31.30
C GLY A 138 -25.89 -14.38 -32.02
N VAL A 139 -25.30 -14.15 -33.18
CA VAL A 139 -24.50 -15.15 -33.93
C VAL A 139 -23.03 -14.75 -33.89
N VAL A 140 -22.16 -15.64 -33.41
CA VAL A 140 -20.74 -15.35 -33.15
C VAL A 140 -19.85 -16.27 -34.01
N PRO A 141 -18.84 -15.74 -34.74
CA PRO A 141 -17.88 -16.60 -35.43
C PRO A 141 -17.01 -17.32 -34.40
N VAL A 142 -16.92 -18.66 -34.49
CA VAL A 142 -16.19 -19.50 -33.53
C VAL A 142 -15.10 -20.34 -34.19
N GLY A 143 -14.90 -20.22 -35.49
CA GLY A 143 -13.75 -20.84 -36.16
C GLY A 143 -13.77 -20.64 -37.68
N ASP A 144 -12.58 -20.74 -38.26
CA ASP A 144 -12.36 -20.82 -39.70
C ASP A 144 -11.54 -22.09 -39.98
N ALA A 145 -11.83 -22.78 -41.09
CA ALA A 145 -11.11 -24.00 -41.47
C ALA A 145 -11.05 -24.13 -43.00
N THR A 146 -10.00 -24.77 -43.50
CA THR A 146 -9.79 -24.94 -44.95
C THR A 146 -9.75 -26.43 -45.29
N LEU A 147 -10.55 -26.83 -46.27
CA LEU A 147 -10.46 -28.15 -46.88
C LEU A 147 -9.44 -28.06 -48.04
N PRO A 148 -8.35 -28.85 -48.00
CA PRO A 148 -7.27 -28.75 -48.97
C PRO A 148 -7.69 -29.26 -50.37
N ALA A 149 -6.95 -28.87 -51.39
CA ALA A 149 -7.17 -29.36 -52.75
C ALA A 149 -6.94 -30.87 -52.83
N LYS A 150 -7.71 -31.56 -53.68
CA LYS A 150 -7.74 -33.02 -53.80
C LYS A 150 -8.27 -33.73 -52.54
N ALA A 151 -9.05 -33.06 -51.70
CA ALA A 151 -9.70 -33.72 -50.57
C ALA A 151 -10.62 -34.86 -51.06
N ARG A 152 -10.51 -36.01 -50.39
CA ARG A 152 -11.23 -37.25 -50.71
C ARG A 152 -12.27 -37.57 -49.62
N PRO A 153 -13.27 -38.41 -49.94
CA PRO A 153 -14.22 -38.89 -48.94
C PRO A 153 -13.48 -39.51 -47.74
N GLY A 154 -13.85 -39.10 -46.53
CA GLY A 154 -13.18 -39.45 -45.28
C GLY A 154 -12.24 -38.37 -44.72
N ASP A 155 -11.85 -37.37 -45.52
CA ASP A 155 -11.04 -36.25 -45.02
C ASP A 155 -11.81 -35.38 -44.02
N LYS A 156 -11.09 -34.80 -43.05
CA LYS A 156 -11.66 -34.07 -41.92
C LYS A 156 -11.52 -32.56 -42.08
N LEU A 157 -12.59 -31.82 -41.78
CA LEU A 157 -12.59 -30.38 -41.57
C LEU A 157 -12.70 -30.11 -40.07
N GLN A 158 -11.73 -29.41 -39.48
CA GLN A 158 -11.62 -29.23 -38.03
C GLN A 158 -11.64 -27.76 -37.62
N PHE A 159 -12.36 -27.46 -36.56
CA PHE A 159 -12.43 -26.15 -35.92
C PHE A 159 -12.04 -26.27 -34.45
N ASP A 160 -10.94 -25.64 -34.06
CA ASP A 160 -10.54 -25.45 -32.67
C ASP A 160 -10.19 -23.98 -32.42
N SER A 161 -10.80 -23.36 -31.41
CA SER A 161 -10.58 -21.95 -31.08
C SER A 161 -10.96 -21.64 -29.63
N ALA A 162 -10.36 -20.59 -29.06
CA ALA A 162 -10.75 -20.09 -27.74
C ALA A 162 -12.23 -19.64 -27.70
N ALA A 163 -12.72 -19.02 -28.78
CA ALA A 163 -14.11 -18.57 -28.89
C ALA A 163 -15.10 -19.75 -28.88
N LEU A 164 -14.73 -20.91 -29.45
CA LEU A 164 -15.49 -22.14 -29.35
C LEU A 164 -15.55 -22.64 -27.90
N THR A 165 -14.41 -22.71 -27.22
CA THR A 165 -14.31 -23.14 -25.81
C THR A 165 -15.11 -22.23 -24.87
N GLU A 166 -15.02 -20.92 -25.05
CA GLU A 166 -15.78 -19.91 -24.29
C GLU A 166 -17.30 -20.07 -24.52
N PHE A 167 -17.72 -20.22 -25.78
CA PHE A 167 -19.12 -20.41 -26.13
C PHE A 167 -19.71 -21.67 -25.48
N LEU A 168 -19.00 -22.79 -25.49
CA LEU A 168 -19.44 -24.04 -24.86
C LEU A 168 -19.54 -23.90 -23.34
N ASN A 169 -18.54 -23.28 -22.70
CA ASN A 169 -18.57 -23.04 -21.25
C ASN A 169 -19.74 -22.13 -20.82
N ALA A 170 -20.12 -21.15 -21.63
CA ALA A 170 -21.25 -20.28 -21.37
C ALA A 170 -22.63 -20.97 -21.54
N ASN A 171 -22.68 -22.10 -22.25
CA ASN A 171 -23.92 -22.80 -22.60
C ASN A 171 -23.97 -24.26 -22.11
N ARG A 172 -23.16 -24.63 -21.10
CA ARG A 172 -23.15 -25.98 -20.52
C ARG A 172 -24.55 -26.43 -20.10
N GLY A 173 -24.84 -27.72 -20.27
CA GLY A 173 -26.14 -28.30 -19.94
C GLY A 173 -27.29 -27.91 -20.88
N LYS A 174 -27.01 -27.25 -22.00
CA LYS A 174 -28.01 -26.84 -23.01
C LYS A 174 -27.69 -27.45 -24.37
N ALA A 175 -28.69 -27.59 -25.24
CA ALA A 175 -28.46 -27.92 -26.64
C ALA A 175 -28.00 -26.68 -27.41
N VAL A 176 -26.86 -26.76 -28.10
CA VAL A 176 -26.25 -25.62 -28.82
C VAL A 176 -26.20 -25.87 -30.31
N THR A 177 -26.48 -24.84 -31.11
CA THR A 177 -26.53 -24.93 -32.57
C THR A 177 -25.37 -24.17 -33.22
N PHE A 178 -24.80 -24.79 -34.26
CA PHE A 178 -23.78 -24.22 -35.12
C PHE A 178 -24.27 -24.12 -36.56
N LEU A 179 -23.79 -23.09 -37.26
CA LEU A 179 -24.04 -22.84 -38.68
C LEU A 179 -22.70 -22.87 -39.42
N LEU A 180 -22.60 -23.77 -40.40
CA LEU A 180 -21.45 -23.90 -41.29
C LEU A 180 -21.76 -23.25 -42.64
N VAL A 181 -20.85 -22.37 -43.06
CA VAL A 181 -20.94 -21.71 -44.37
C VAL A 181 -19.60 -21.83 -45.10
N ARG A 182 -19.66 -21.89 -46.43
CA ARG A 182 -18.46 -21.82 -47.28
C ARG A 182 -18.17 -20.39 -47.68
N ARG A 183 -16.93 -19.94 -47.44
CA ARG A 183 -16.43 -18.62 -47.85
C ARG A 183 -15.91 -18.60 -49.27
N THR A 184 -15.38 -19.70 -49.78
CA THR A 184 -14.92 -19.78 -51.17
C THR A 184 -16.10 -19.91 -52.14
N GLU A 185 -16.06 -19.16 -53.24
CA GLU A 185 -17.09 -19.14 -54.27
C GLU A 185 -16.82 -20.17 -55.38
N SER A 186 -17.80 -21.03 -55.69
CA SER A 186 -17.68 -22.07 -56.71
C SER A 186 -19.02 -22.76 -56.99
N SER A 187 -19.24 -23.22 -58.21
CA SER A 187 -20.39 -24.06 -58.53
C SER A 187 -20.27 -25.50 -57.99
N GLN A 188 -19.07 -25.93 -57.56
CA GLN A 188 -18.88 -27.25 -56.92
C GLN A 188 -19.60 -27.32 -55.58
N LEU A 189 -20.09 -28.51 -55.24
CA LEU A 189 -20.75 -28.83 -53.98
C LEU A 189 -19.75 -29.45 -53.02
N GLN A 190 -19.80 -29.10 -51.74
CA GLN A 190 -19.18 -29.90 -50.68
C GLN A 190 -20.29 -30.51 -49.83
N ALA A 191 -20.07 -31.75 -49.41
CA ALA A 191 -21.04 -32.49 -48.61
C ALA A 191 -20.29 -33.18 -47.47
N PHE A 192 -20.74 -32.96 -46.25
CA PHE A 192 -20.21 -33.59 -45.05
C PHE A 192 -21.19 -34.66 -44.55
N ALA A 193 -20.68 -35.73 -43.95
CA ALA A 193 -21.51 -36.78 -43.39
C ALA A 193 -22.47 -36.21 -42.33
N ALA A 194 -23.76 -36.52 -42.48
CA ALA A 194 -24.79 -36.33 -41.47
C ALA A 194 -24.88 -37.57 -40.58
N LYS A 195 -25.69 -37.55 -39.52
CA LYS A 195 -25.86 -38.72 -38.64
C LYS A 195 -26.49 -39.94 -39.32
N GLU A 196 -27.19 -39.75 -40.45
CA GLU A 196 -27.74 -40.83 -41.28
C GLU A 196 -26.71 -41.44 -42.25
N HIS A 197 -25.47 -40.95 -42.29
CA HIS A 197 -24.46 -41.46 -43.22
C HIS A 197 -24.01 -42.88 -42.84
N GLY A 198 -24.14 -43.84 -43.78
CA GLY A 198 -23.85 -45.25 -43.49
C GLY A 198 -22.37 -45.62 -43.25
N THR A 199 -21.43 -44.80 -43.75
CA THR A 199 -19.98 -45.11 -43.69
C THR A 199 -19.12 -44.15 -42.84
N PHE A 200 -19.38 -42.85 -42.86
CA PHE A 200 -18.56 -41.82 -42.23
C PHE A 200 -19.22 -41.26 -40.99
N ALA A 201 -18.41 -40.84 -40.01
CA ALA A 201 -18.91 -40.33 -38.74
C ALA A 201 -19.68 -38.99 -38.90
N PRO A 202 -20.78 -38.79 -38.14
CA PRO A 202 -21.46 -37.50 -38.03
C PRO A 202 -20.55 -36.37 -37.52
N PRO A 203 -21.04 -35.12 -37.52
CA PRO A 203 -20.40 -34.03 -36.80
C PRO A 203 -20.07 -34.42 -35.37
N GLU A 204 -18.82 -34.20 -35.00
CA GLU A 204 -18.24 -34.59 -33.72
C GLU A 204 -17.76 -33.34 -32.97
N LEU A 205 -18.09 -33.24 -31.69
CA LEU A 205 -17.57 -32.27 -30.74
C LEU A 205 -16.74 -33.01 -29.68
N SER A 206 -15.43 -32.83 -29.72
CA SER A 206 -14.50 -33.35 -28.73
C SER A 206 -14.12 -32.27 -27.72
N VAL A 207 -14.19 -32.57 -26.42
CA VAL A 207 -13.83 -31.65 -25.34
C VAL A 207 -12.95 -32.31 -24.28
N ASN A 208 -11.97 -31.57 -23.74
CA ASN A 208 -11.23 -31.99 -22.55
C ASN A 208 -11.84 -31.36 -21.29
N ASN A 209 -12.12 -32.19 -20.27
CA ASN A 209 -12.68 -31.73 -18.99
C ASN A 209 -11.59 -31.10 -18.12
N ARG A 210 -11.92 -30.01 -17.42
CA ARG A 210 -11.06 -29.43 -16.39
C ARG A 210 -10.98 -30.39 -15.18
N PRO A 211 -9.79 -30.67 -14.61
CA PRO A 211 -9.68 -31.46 -13.39
C PRO A 211 -10.51 -30.84 -12.24
N LYS A 212 -11.06 -31.68 -11.36
CA LYS A 212 -11.83 -31.26 -10.17
C LYS A 212 -11.00 -30.26 -9.37
N GLN A 213 -11.55 -29.06 -9.18
CA GLN A 213 -10.87 -27.98 -8.50
C GLN A 213 -10.71 -28.29 -7.01
N THR A 214 -9.48 -28.30 -6.49
CA THR A 214 -9.22 -28.37 -5.05
C THR A 214 -9.72 -27.08 -4.39
N VAL A 215 -10.53 -27.22 -3.34
CA VAL A 215 -11.04 -26.08 -2.56
C VAL A 215 -10.81 -26.36 -1.07
N LEU A 216 -10.07 -25.48 -0.41
CA LEU A 216 -9.99 -25.45 1.06
C LEU A 216 -11.16 -24.63 1.61
N GLN A 217 -11.75 -25.11 2.69
CA GLN A 217 -12.95 -24.53 3.29
C GLN A 217 -12.70 -24.16 4.75
N GLY A 218 -12.80 -22.87 5.05
CA GLY A 218 -12.85 -22.33 6.41
C GLY A 218 -14.27 -22.02 6.85
N LYS A 219 -14.39 -21.46 8.07
CA LYS A 219 -15.66 -20.96 8.62
C LYS A 219 -16.23 -19.80 7.80
N SER A 220 -15.36 -18.90 7.35
CA SER A 220 -15.75 -17.67 6.64
C SER A 220 -15.03 -17.49 5.30
N ILE A 221 -14.08 -18.37 4.97
CA ILE A 221 -13.33 -18.28 3.72
C ILE A 221 -13.35 -19.56 2.89
N ARG A 222 -13.17 -19.40 1.59
CA ARG A 222 -12.96 -20.49 0.63
C ARG A 222 -11.76 -20.16 -0.24
N VAL A 223 -10.89 -21.15 -0.46
CA VAL A 223 -9.69 -20.99 -1.29
C VAL A 223 -9.70 -22.06 -2.36
N GLY A 224 -9.89 -21.65 -3.60
CA GLY A 224 -9.79 -22.57 -4.74
C GLY A 224 -8.41 -22.55 -5.37
N PHE A 225 -7.95 -23.71 -5.80
CA PHE A 225 -6.64 -23.90 -6.43
C PHE A 225 -6.80 -24.18 -7.92
N ALA A 226 -5.89 -23.66 -8.73
CA ALA A 226 -5.81 -24.04 -10.14
C ALA A 226 -5.17 -25.42 -10.31
N ALA A 227 -5.21 -25.96 -11.53
CA ALA A 227 -4.55 -27.23 -11.87
C ALA A 227 -3.02 -27.18 -11.68
N ASP A 228 -2.42 -26.00 -11.68
CA ASP A 228 -1.00 -25.79 -11.36
C ASP A 228 -0.69 -25.91 -9.85
N GLY A 229 -1.70 -26.13 -9.00
CA GLY A 229 -1.56 -26.31 -7.56
C GLY A 229 -1.49 -25.03 -6.74
N ASN A 230 -1.72 -23.85 -7.34
CA ASN A 230 -1.66 -22.56 -6.64
C ASN A 230 -3.04 -21.92 -6.48
N PRO A 231 -3.22 -21.02 -5.50
CA PRO A 231 -4.49 -20.31 -5.33
C PRO A 231 -4.93 -19.59 -6.61
N GLU A 232 -6.16 -19.88 -7.06
CA GLU A 232 -6.85 -19.21 -8.17
C GLU A 232 -7.88 -18.21 -7.66
N PHE A 233 -8.45 -18.44 -6.47
CA PHE A 233 -9.33 -17.48 -5.84
C PHE A 233 -9.33 -17.59 -4.32
N LEU A 234 -9.58 -16.46 -3.65
CA LEU A 234 -10.03 -16.41 -2.26
C LEU A 234 -11.42 -15.78 -2.23
N GLU A 235 -12.32 -16.39 -1.49
CA GLU A 235 -13.71 -15.94 -1.36
C GLU A 235 -14.08 -15.81 0.12
N ARG A 236 -14.81 -14.75 0.44
CA ARG A 236 -15.45 -14.53 1.74
C ARG A 236 -16.83 -13.94 1.52
N ASP A 237 -17.83 -14.51 2.20
CA ASP A 237 -19.22 -14.02 2.16
C ASP A 237 -19.78 -13.81 0.73
N GLY A 238 -19.37 -14.66 -0.22
CA GLY A 238 -19.75 -14.58 -1.63
C GLY A 238 -18.97 -13.58 -2.49
N ALA A 239 -18.11 -12.74 -1.89
CA ALA A 239 -17.16 -11.89 -2.60
C ALA A 239 -15.88 -12.67 -2.90
N ALA A 240 -15.56 -12.83 -4.18
CA ALA A 240 -14.40 -13.59 -4.64
C ALA A 240 -13.35 -12.70 -5.31
N ILE A 241 -12.09 -12.89 -4.91
CA ILE A 241 -10.92 -12.25 -5.52
C ILE A 241 -10.17 -13.31 -6.31
N ARG A 242 -10.08 -13.10 -7.63
CA ARG A 242 -9.37 -13.97 -8.56
C ARG A 242 -7.88 -13.66 -8.54
N ILE A 243 -7.07 -14.72 -8.54
CA ILE A 243 -5.61 -14.67 -8.51
C ILE A 243 -5.08 -15.41 -9.75
N PRO A 244 -4.17 -14.79 -10.54
CA PRO A 244 -3.43 -15.47 -11.59
C PRO A 244 -2.45 -16.49 -10.98
N SER A 245 -2.88 -17.74 -10.87
CA SER A 245 -2.18 -18.83 -10.17
C SER A 245 -0.75 -19.08 -10.69
N ALA A 246 -0.53 -18.94 -12.00
CA ALA A 246 0.71 -19.28 -12.68
C ALA A 246 1.97 -18.49 -12.24
N ARG A 247 1.78 -17.36 -11.54
CA ARG A 247 2.86 -16.50 -11.02
C ARG A 247 2.72 -16.17 -9.54
N PHE A 248 1.93 -16.94 -8.79
CA PHE A 248 1.71 -16.69 -7.37
C PHE A 248 3.01 -16.69 -6.55
N TRP A 249 4.00 -17.46 -6.99
CA TRP A 249 5.38 -17.42 -6.49
C TRP A 249 6.38 -17.46 -7.64
N GLU A 250 7.56 -16.89 -7.43
CA GLU A 250 8.73 -17.01 -8.31
C GLU A 250 9.96 -17.28 -7.46
N PHE A 251 10.68 -18.36 -7.75
CA PHE A 251 11.89 -18.75 -7.04
C PHE A 251 13.10 -18.69 -7.97
N GLN A 252 14.07 -17.85 -7.64
CA GLN A 252 15.32 -17.73 -8.38
C GLN A 252 16.42 -18.50 -7.67
N PHE A 253 16.89 -19.57 -8.32
CA PHE A 253 17.92 -20.44 -7.80
C PHE A 253 18.90 -20.81 -8.92
N ASP A 254 20.20 -20.70 -8.63
CA ASP A 254 21.28 -21.05 -9.54
C ASP A 254 21.16 -20.38 -10.94
N GLY A 255 20.87 -19.07 -10.93
CA GLY A 255 20.74 -18.26 -12.15
C GLY A 255 19.46 -18.51 -12.98
N LYS A 256 18.57 -19.40 -12.55
CA LYS A 256 17.29 -19.71 -13.22
C LYS A 256 16.09 -19.25 -12.38
N THR A 257 15.00 -18.90 -13.06
CA THR A 257 13.73 -18.53 -12.41
C THR A 257 12.70 -19.65 -12.61
N TYR A 258 12.13 -20.11 -11.50
CA TYR A 258 11.09 -21.12 -11.44
C TYR A 258 9.77 -20.50 -10.93
N SER A 259 8.64 -20.98 -11.42
CA SER A 259 7.30 -20.64 -10.95
C SER A 259 6.35 -21.82 -11.21
N ALA A 260 5.10 -21.70 -10.78
CA ALA A 260 4.04 -22.64 -11.11
C ALA A 260 3.87 -22.92 -12.61
N ALA A 261 4.25 -21.97 -13.47
CA ALA A 261 4.12 -22.11 -14.92
C ALA A 261 5.18 -23.02 -15.56
N ASN A 262 6.33 -23.24 -14.90
CA ASN A 262 7.47 -23.95 -15.49
C ASN A 262 8.14 -24.99 -14.58
N ALA A 263 7.74 -25.06 -13.30
CA ALA A 263 8.17 -26.08 -12.36
C ALA A 263 7.08 -27.14 -12.22
N ALA A 264 7.41 -28.40 -12.47
CA ALA A 264 6.46 -29.50 -12.28
C ALA A 264 6.29 -29.79 -10.78
N PRO A 265 5.04 -29.95 -10.29
CA PRO A 265 4.81 -30.47 -8.94
C PRO A 265 5.25 -31.93 -8.89
N ILE A 266 6.02 -32.28 -7.86
CA ILE A 266 6.53 -33.65 -7.64
C ILE A 266 5.85 -34.35 -6.47
N GLU A 267 5.26 -33.58 -5.54
CA GLU A 267 4.48 -34.10 -4.42
C GLU A 267 3.34 -33.13 -4.07
N SER A 268 2.19 -33.68 -3.71
CA SER A 268 1.04 -32.91 -3.28
C SER A 268 0.19 -33.69 -2.27
N SER A 269 -0.23 -33.02 -1.20
CA SER A 269 -1.21 -33.55 -0.24
C SER A 269 -2.27 -32.51 0.08
N GLU A 270 -3.47 -32.98 0.45
CA GLU A 270 -4.63 -32.12 0.70
C GLU A 270 -5.50 -32.68 1.83
N THR A 271 -6.01 -31.78 2.66
CA THR A 271 -7.08 -31.99 3.64
C THR A 271 -8.17 -30.94 3.39
N ALA A 272 -9.25 -30.95 4.18
CA ALA A 272 -10.33 -29.96 4.03
C ALA A 272 -9.87 -28.51 4.27
N ASP A 273 -8.83 -28.34 5.08
CA ASP A 273 -8.33 -27.07 5.61
C ASP A 273 -6.87 -26.79 5.25
N SER A 274 -6.15 -27.72 4.62
CA SER A 274 -4.75 -27.52 4.24
C SER A 274 -4.37 -28.19 2.92
N ALA A 275 -3.37 -27.62 2.24
CA ALA A 275 -2.79 -28.17 1.04
C ALA A 275 -1.26 -28.00 1.09
N THR A 276 -0.52 -29.02 0.65
CA THR A 276 0.94 -28.96 0.48
C THR A 276 1.30 -29.27 -0.97
N ARG A 277 2.24 -28.51 -1.52
CA ARG A 277 2.74 -28.67 -2.90
C ARG A 277 4.25 -28.54 -2.91
N THR A 278 4.92 -29.53 -3.48
CA THR A 278 6.38 -29.51 -3.64
C THR A 278 6.72 -29.43 -5.12
N TYR A 279 7.57 -28.48 -5.47
CA TYR A 279 8.04 -28.22 -6.82
C TYR A 279 9.54 -28.47 -6.93
N GLN A 280 9.94 -29.13 -8.01
CA GLN A 280 11.35 -29.29 -8.33
C GLN A 280 11.87 -28.06 -9.07
N CYS A 281 12.85 -27.37 -8.49
CA CYS A 281 13.45 -26.13 -8.97
C CYS A 281 14.94 -26.35 -9.27
N GLY A 282 15.22 -27.14 -10.31
CA GLY A 282 16.57 -27.56 -10.63
C GLY A 282 17.09 -28.59 -9.61
N LYS A 283 18.12 -28.22 -8.84
CA LYS A 283 18.69 -29.08 -7.78
C LYS A 283 18.09 -28.81 -6.39
N ALA A 284 17.20 -27.84 -6.27
CA ALA A 284 16.49 -27.52 -5.05
C ALA A 284 15.01 -27.90 -5.18
N ASN A 285 14.38 -28.21 -4.06
CA ASN A 285 12.92 -28.35 -3.97
C ASN A 285 12.37 -27.21 -3.13
N ILE A 286 11.19 -26.71 -3.51
CA ILE A 286 10.43 -25.78 -2.69
C ILE A 286 9.07 -26.39 -2.37
N THR A 287 8.74 -26.43 -1.09
CA THR A 287 7.47 -26.95 -0.60
C THR A 287 6.66 -25.79 -0.04
N PHE A 288 5.48 -25.54 -0.60
CA PHE A 288 4.51 -24.58 -0.07
C PHE A 288 3.45 -25.29 0.74
N ARG A 289 3.11 -24.74 1.90
CA ARG A 289 2.01 -25.18 2.74
C ARG A 289 0.98 -24.07 2.87
N TYR A 290 -0.23 -24.37 2.41
CA TYR A 290 -1.42 -23.55 2.52
C TYR A 290 -2.26 -24.12 3.66
N ALA A 291 -2.68 -23.30 4.62
CA ALA A 291 -3.49 -23.75 5.74
C ALA A 291 -4.50 -22.69 6.15
N ILE A 292 -5.73 -23.11 6.42
CA ILE A 292 -6.74 -22.31 7.08
C ILE A 292 -6.61 -22.60 8.59
N PRO A 293 -6.21 -21.62 9.42
CA PRO A 293 -6.12 -21.83 10.86
C PRO A 293 -7.52 -22.01 11.47
N GLU A 294 -7.59 -22.42 12.74
CA GLU A 294 -8.85 -22.71 13.45
C GLU A 294 -9.84 -21.53 13.48
N SER A 295 -9.34 -20.29 13.39
CA SER A 295 -10.15 -19.08 13.23
C SER A 295 -11.05 -19.15 11.99
N GLY A 296 -10.61 -19.84 10.93
CA GLY A 296 -11.40 -20.14 9.74
C GLY A 296 -11.66 -18.93 8.84
N ASP A 297 -10.93 -17.84 9.02
CA ASP A 297 -11.20 -16.51 8.46
C ASP A 297 -10.07 -15.97 7.56
N ARG A 298 -8.97 -16.72 7.43
CA ARG A 298 -7.75 -16.33 6.72
C ARG A 298 -7.00 -17.53 6.15
N LEU A 299 -6.15 -17.29 5.16
CA LEU A 299 -5.25 -18.28 4.59
C LEU A 299 -3.82 -17.99 5.04
N ASN A 300 -3.16 -18.99 5.63
CA ASN A 300 -1.74 -18.96 5.96
C ASN A 300 -0.94 -19.70 4.90
N LEU A 301 0.19 -19.11 4.51
CA LEU A 301 1.17 -19.67 3.59
C LEU A 301 2.55 -19.71 4.26
N THR A 302 3.12 -20.90 4.37
CA THR A 302 4.53 -21.09 4.73
C THR A 302 5.25 -21.85 3.62
N TYR A 303 6.59 -21.84 3.66
CA TYR A 303 7.38 -22.62 2.73
C TYR A 303 8.64 -23.21 3.36
N THR A 304 9.15 -24.26 2.72
CA THR A 304 10.45 -24.88 3.01
C THR A 304 11.25 -24.97 1.71
N ILE A 305 12.54 -24.68 1.79
CA ILE A 305 13.49 -24.87 0.68
C ILE A 305 14.44 -26.00 1.07
N GLU A 306 14.54 -27.02 0.23
CA GLU A 306 15.54 -28.07 0.34
C GLU A 306 16.56 -27.88 -0.76
N SER A 307 17.83 -27.71 -0.39
CA SER A 307 18.94 -27.45 -1.31
C SER A 307 20.04 -28.52 -1.16
N PRO A 308 20.96 -28.64 -2.13
CA PRO A 308 22.09 -29.54 -1.98
C PRO A 308 22.89 -29.22 -0.72
N LYS A 309 23.22 -30.23 0.10
CA LYS A 309 24.09 -30.04 1.26
C LYS A 309 25.41 -29.37 0.84
N GLY A 310 25.84 -28.38 1.61
CA GLY A 310 27.00 -27.53 1.33
C GLY A 310 26.74 -26.36 0.39
N TRP A 311 25.55 -26.23 -0.21
CA TRP A 311 25.20 -25.05 -1.00
C TRP A 311 24.87 -23.86 -0.09
N THR A 312 25.60 -22.76 -0.24
CA THR A 312 25.37 -21.51 0.48
C THR A 312 24.94 -20.39 -0.47
N GLY A 313 24.03 -19.53 -0.04
CA GLY A 313 23.59 -18.42 -0.88
C GLY A 313 22.29 -17.77 -0.43
N THR A 314 21.92 -16.71 -1.16
CA THR A 314 20.70 -15.92 -0.92
C THR A 314 19.77 -15.98 -2.13
N PRO A 315 19.04 -17.08 -2.36
CA PRO A 315 18.11 -17.14 -3.47
C PRO A 315 17.04 -16.06 -3.30
N ASN A 316 16.45 -15.66 -4.41
CA ASN A 316 15.42 -14.63 -4.42
C ASN A 316 14.05 -15.29 -4.58
N LEU A 317 13.17 -15.09 -3.61
CA LEU A 317 11.83 -15.65 -3.62
C LEU A 317 10.81 -14.52 -3.67
N VAL A 318 9.94 -14.52 -4.68
CA VAL A 318 8.73 -13.70 -4.68
C VAL A 318 7.58 -14.60 -4.26
N ILE A 319 6.78 -14.17 -3.28
CA ILE A 319 5.69 -14.96 -2.72
C ILE A 319 4.43 -14.10 -2.60
N GLY A 320 3.27 -14.75 -2.72
CA GLY A 320 1.99 -14.05 -2.66
C GLY A 320 1.84 -13.00 -3.76
N ARG A 321 2.42 -13.24 -4.93
CA ARG A 321 2.33 -12.32 -6.07
C ARG A 321 0.94 -12.41 -6.68
N ILE A 322 0.10 -11.44 -6.34
CA ILE A 322 -1.28 -11.35 -6.78
C ILE A 322 -1.33 -10.33 -7.93
N GLY A 323 -1.44 -10.83 -9.16
CA GLY A 323 -1.63 -10.05 -10.38
C GLY A 323 -3.11 -9.95 -10.79
N GLY A 324 -3.39 -9.30 -11.92
CA GLY A 324 -4.74 -9.25 -12.49
C GLY A 324 -5.75 -8.37 -11.70
N LEU A 325 -5.28 -7.69 -10.67
CA LEU A 325 -6.13 -6.85 -9.80
C LEU A 325 -6.64 -5.62 -10.55
N ALA A 326 -7.84 -5.18 -10.18
CA ALA A 326 -8.51 -4.05 -10.81
C ALA A 326 -7.67 -2.77 -10.68
N ALA A 327 -7.40 -2.12 -11.81
CA ALA A 327 -6.70 -0.84 -11.92
C ALA A 327 -7.69 0.27 -12.33
N THR A 328 -8.73 0.47 -11.52
CA THR A 328 -9.84 1.41 -11.81
C THR A 328 -9.79 2.64 -10.90
N PRO A 329 -10.51 3.72 -11.24
CA PRO A 329 -10.64 4.90 -10.39
C PRO A 329 -11.22 4.63 -8.99
N ASP A 330 -11.93 3.52 -8.80
CA ASP A 330 -12.54 3.12 -7.52
C ASP A 330 -11.71 2.08 -6.75
N SER A 331 -10.70 1.51 -7.39
CA SER A 331 -9.78 0.59 -6.73
C SER A 331 -8.71 1.34 -5.94
N ARG A 332 -8.26 0.78 -4.82
CA ARG A 332 -7.21 1.34 -3.97
C ARG A 332 -6.19 0.30 -3.59
N ILE A 333 -4.92 0.71 -3.53
CA ILE A 333 -3.86 0.00 -2.81
C ILE A 333 -3.67 0.69 -1.47
N VAL A 334 -3.68 -0.08 -0.39
CA VAL A 334 -3.34 0.37 0.96
C VAL A 334 -1.90 -0.01 1.24
N TRP A 335 -1.09 0.98 1.60
CA TRP A 335 0.36 0.86 1.59
C TRP A 335 0.99 1.56 2.79
N PRO A 336 1.59 0.84 3.77
CA PRO A 336 2.09 1.41 5.03
C PRO A 336 3.48 2.04 4.91
N TYR A 337 3.75 2.74 3.82
CA TYR A 337 4.99 3.52 3.67
C TYR A 337 4.92 4.77 4.53
N ARG A 338 5.85 4.86 5.49
CA ARG A 338 5.86 5.90 6.53
C ARG A 338 4.51 5.92 7.27
N TYR A 339 3.77 7.03 7.22
CA TYR A 339 2.42 7.11 7.82
C TYR A 339 1.41 6.15 7.21
N GLY A 340 1.53 5.86 5.92
CA GLY A 340 0.50 5.20 5.15
C GLY A 340 0.08 6.02 3.92
N GLN A 341 -0.21 5.29 2.85
CA GLN A 341 -0.65 5.81 1.57
C GLN A 341 -1.80 4.97 1.03
N LEU A 342 -2.71 5.65 0.37
CA LEU A 342 -3.81 5.09 -0.39
C LEU A 342 -3.59 5.44 -1.87
N LEU A 343 -3.26 4.46 -2.69
CA LEU A 343 -2.96 4.66 -4.11
C LEU A 343 -4.17 4.31 -4.96
N ARG A 344 -4.63 5.25 -5.81
CA ARG A 344 -5.69 5.05 -6.78
C ARG A 344 -5.21 4.12 -7.90
N GLY A 345 -5.89 3.00 -8.10
CA GLY A 345 -5.37 1.91 -8.95
C GLY A 345 -5.11 2.29 -10.41
N ASP A 346 -5.95 3.14 -11.00
CA ASP A 346 -5.76 3.66 -12.38
C ASP A 346 -4.52 4.58 -12.51
N LEU A 347 -4.02 5.16 -11.42
CA LEU A 347 -2.87 6.07 -11.41
C LEU A 347 -1.57 5.45 -10.91
N VAL A 348 -1.60 4.19 -10.47
CA VAL A 348 -0.37 3.44 -10.14
C VAL A 348 0.53 3.39 -11.38
N LYS A 349 1.84 3.54 -11.17
CA LYS A 349 2.85 3.58 -12.23
C LYS A 349 2.95 2.23 -12.98
N ASN A 350 3.40 2.30 -14.22
CA ASN A 350 3.62 1.14 -15.11
C ASN A 350 4.91 0.36 -14.80
N TYR A 351 5.48 0.50 -13.60
CA TYR A 351 6.61 -0.31 -13.14
C TYR A 351 6.40 -0.72 -11.68
N VAL A 352 7.06 -1.82 -11.29
CA VAL A 352 6.95 -2.38 -9.94
C VAL A 352 7.95 -1.70 -9.01
N GLU A 353 7.45 -0.98 -8.01
CA GLU A 353 8.27 -0.45 -6.91
C GLU A 353 8.57 -1.56 -5.91
N ARG A 354 9.77 -1.52 -5.31
CA ARG A 354 10.26 -2.54 -4.37
C ARG A 354 10.87 -1.91 -3.11
N PRO A 355 10.09 -1.12 -2.37
CA PRO A 355 10.55 -0.56 -1.11
C PRO A 355 10.94 -1.67 -0.14
N ALA A 356 12.04 -1.43 0.54
CA ALA A 356 12.58 -2.31 1.53
C ALA A 356 11.82 -2.17 2.86
N PRO A 357 11.78 -3.23 3.70
CA PRO A 357 11.24 -3.10 5.05
C PRO A 357 12.08 -2.05 5.77
N GLY A 358 11.48 -1.15 6.56
CA GLY A 358 12.17 0.04 7.09
C GLY A 358 11.87 1.35 6.36
N HIS A 359 11.40 1.27 5.11
CA HIS A 359 10.58 2.34 4.53
C HIS A 359 9.08 2.14 4.79
N MET A 360 8.70 0.92 5.13
CA MET A 360 7.36 0.59 5.62
C MET A 360 7.37 0.57 7.14
N TRP A 361 6.39 1.23 7.75
CA TRP A 361 6.23 1.26 9.20
C TRP A 361 5.63 -0.04 9.73
N MET A 362 4.85 -0.73 8.90
CA MET A 362 4.13 -1.97 9.19
C MET A 362 4.30 -2.98 8.06
N GLN A 363 4.25 -4.27 8.37
CA GLN A 363 4.47 -5.35 7.41
C GLN A 363 3.19 -5.87 6.73
N PHE A 364 2.36 -4.97 6.19
CA PHE A 364 1.18 -5.35 5.41
C PHE A 364 1.04 -4.57 4.11
N MET A 365 0.19 -5.05 3.22
CA MET A 365 -0.39 -4.26 2.13
C MET A 365 -1.77 -4.81 1.80
N GLY A 366 -2.57 -4.03 1.09
CA GLY A 366 -3.86 -4.54 0.63
C GLY A 366 -4.33 -3.87 -0.64
N HIS A 367 -5.33 -4.49 -1.24
CA HIS A 367 -6.07 -3.95 -2.38
C HIS A 367 -7.56 -4.05 -2.08
N TYR A 368 -8.34 -3.02 -2.40
CA TYR A 368 -9.79 -3.11 -2.37
C TYR A 368 -10.45 -2.38 -3.52
N THR A 369 -11.69 -2.77 -3.76
CA THR A 369 -12.69 -2.17 -4.64
C THR A 369 -13.95 -1.92 -3.80
N PRO A 370 -14.99 -1.24 -4.33
CA PRO A 370 -16.23 -1.06 -3.59
C PRO A 370 -16.91 -2.37 -3.13
N ASP A 371 -16.60 -3.51 -3.75
CA ASP A 371 -17.29 -4.78 -3.54
C ASP A 371 -16.47 -5.85 -2.82
N ALA A 372 -15.13 -5.80 -2.94
CA ALA A 372 -14.23 -6.81 -2.41
C ALA A 372 -12.86 -6.22 -2.08
N GLY A 373 -12.17 -6.79 -1.09
CA GLY A 373 -10.79 -6.46 -0.78
C GLY A 373 -9.97 -7.63 -0.24
N LEU A 374 -8.66 -7.48 -0.30
CA LEU A 374 -7.69 -8.45 0.18
C LEU A 374 -6.61 -7.72 0.97
N LEU A 375 -6.51 -8.05 2.25
CA LEU A 375 -5.35 -7.73 3.06
C LEU A 375 -4.37 -8.89 2.94
N TRP A 376 -3.09 -8.57 2.83
CA TRP A 376 -2.04 -9.55 3.04
C TRP A 376 -0.93 -8.96 3.93
N TYR A 377 -0.48 -9.74 4.90
CA TYR A 377 0.55 -9.32 5.85
C TYR A 377 1.42 -10.50 6.25
N VAL A 378 2.46 -10.22 7.02
CA VAL A 378 3.43 -11.23 7.45
C VAL A 378 3.44 -11.27 8.97
N GLU A 379 3.29 -12.46 9.54
CA GLU A 379 3.35 -12.63 11.00
C GLU A 379 4.79 -12.73 11.52
N ASP A 380 5.68 -11.87 11.01
CA ASP A 380 7.10 -11.88 11.37
C ASP A 380 7.36 -10.97 12.57
N ALA A 381 7.39 -11.59 13.74
CA ALA A 381 7.70 -10.95 15.01
C ALA A 381 9.19 -10.59 15.21
N LEU A 382 10.08 -10.96 14.29
CA LEU A 382 11.53 -10.88 14.49
C LEU A 382 12.23 -9.88 13.55
N GLY A 383 11.62 -9.52 12.42
CA GLY A 383 12.15 -8.49 11.51
C GLY A 383 13.05 -9.03 10.40
N PHE A 384 12.69 -10.18 9.83
CA PHE A 384 13.33 -10.74 8.64
C PHE A 384 13.26 -9.80 7.43
N LEU A 385 14.32 -9.81 6.64
CA LEU A 385 14.45 -9.01 5.43
C LEU A 385 13.49 -9.45 4.31
N LYS A 386 12.51 -8.60 4.02
CA LYS A 386 11.49 -8.79 2.97
C LYS A 386 11.01 -7.47 2.37
N PHE A 387 10.93 -7.41 1.05
CA PHE A 387 10.57 -6.21 0.29
C PHE A 387 9.13 -6.38 -0.19
N ALA A 388 8.26 -5.45 0.16
CA ALA A 388 6.93 -5.41 -0.42
C ALA A 388 7.00 -4.77 -1.81
N SER A 389 6.11 -5.17 -2.71
CA SER A 389 6.11 -4.70 -4.08
C SER A 389 4.71 -4.40 -4.59
N HIS A 390 4.58 -3.35 -5.39
CA HIS A 390 3.35 -2.97 -6.07
C HIS A 390 3.65 -2.34 -7.43
N GLY A 391 2.74 -2.48 -8.40
CA GLY A 391 2.86 -1.85 -9.70
C GLY A 391 1.75 -2.28 -10.66
N LYS A 392 1.96 -2.02 -11.96
CA LYS A 392 1.14 -2.56 -13.05
C LYS A 392 1.92 -3.54 -13.91
N GLU A 393 1.25 -4.59 -14.38
CA GLU A 393 1.78 -5.47 -15.42
C GLU A 393 1.54 -4.89 -16.83
N ARG A 394 2.04 -5.58 -17.87
CA ARG A 394 1.93 -5.11 -19.27
C ARG A 394 0.49 -5.01 -19.77
N ASP A 395 -0.43 -5.75 -19.17
CA ASP A 395 -1.87 -5.72 -19.45
C ASP A 395 -2.60 -4.55 -18.76
N GLY A 396 -1.86 -3.71 -18.01
CA GLY A 396 -2.40 -2.58 -17.28
C GLY A 396 -3.06 -2.93 -15.94
N LYS A 397 -3.09 -4.20 -15.56
CA LYS A 397 -3.65 -4.66 -14.27
C LYS A 397 -2.64 -4.46 -13.14
N LEU A 398 -3.16 -4.30 -11.92
CA LEU A 398 -2.32 -4.16 -10.74
C LEU A 398 -1.69 -5.51 -10.35
N VAL A 399 -0.47 -5.43 -9.83
CA VAL A 399 0.24 -6.55 -9.21
C VAL A 399 0.83 -6.11 -7.88
N LEU A 400 0.67 -6.95 -6.87
CA LEU A 400 1.28 -6.78 -5.55
C LEU A 400 1.91 -8.10 -5.09
N GLY A 401 2.90 -8.04 -4.20
CA GLY A 401 3.53 -9.25 -3.66
C GLY A 401 4.75 -8.97 -2.80
N TRP A 402 5.23 -9.99 -2.10
CA TRP A 402 6.41 -9.90 -1.25
C TRP A 402 7.61 -10.54 -1.91
N ARG A 403 8.79 -10.01 -1.60
CA ARG A 403 10.07 -10.53 -2.06
C ARG A 403 10.98 -10.78 -0.87
N GLU A 404 11.49 -11.97 -0.74
CA GLU A 404 12.43 -12.36 0.31
C GLU A 404 13.80 -12.70 -0.26
N ARG A 405 14.80 -12.64 0.62
CA ARG A 405 16.15 -13.17 0.39
C ARG A 405 16.52 -14.13 1.53
N PRO A 406 15.94 -15.34 1.56
CA PRO A 406 16.32 -16.34 2.55
C PRO A 406 17.82 -16.64 2.46
N TRP A 407 18.44 -16.90 3.61
CA TRP A 407 19.83 -17.35 3.69
C TRP A 407 19.85 -18.87 3.78
N LEU A 408 20.45 -19.54 2.80
CA LEU A 408 20.74 -20.97 2.88
C LEU A 408 22.19 -21.13 3.34
N ASP A 409 22.38 -21.79 4.48
CA ASP A 409 23.65 -21.91 5.22
C ASP A 409 24.44 -23.18 4.88
N GLY A 410 23.99 -23.96 3.89
CA GLY A 410 24.60 -25.24 3.53
C GLY A 410 24.08 -26.45 4.31
N SER A 411 23.18 -26.26 5.30
CA SER A 411 22.52 -27.37 6.02
C SER A 411 21.67 -28.27 5.11
N GLY A 412 21.25 -27.73 3.96
CA GLY A 412 20.40 -28.39 2.97
C GLY A 412 18.90 -28.18 3.20
N ARG A 413 18.49 -27.43 4.24
CA ARG A 413 17.08 -27.12 4.49
C ARG A 413 16.90 -25.74 5.14
N TYR A 414 15.98 -24.95 4.60
CA TYR A 414 15.50 -23.69 5.18
C TYR A 414 14.00 -23.75 5.37
N GLU A 415 13.52 -23.32 6.53
CA GLU A 415 12.10 -23.25 6.87
C GLU A 415 11.76 -21.83 7.31
N LEU A 416 10.70 -21.27 6.70
CA LEU A 416 10.20 -19.95 7.08
C LEU A 416 9.55 -20.03 8.47
N PRO A 417 9.96 -19.21 9.46
CA PRO A 417 9.49 -19.34 10.83
C PRO A 417 8.12 -18.67 11.10
N PHE A 418 7.53 -18.01 10.11
CA PHE A 418 6.26 -17.31 10.22
C PHE A 418 5.40 -17.50 8.96
N PRO A 419 4.07 -17.39 9.05
CA PRO A 419 3.20 -17.42 7.87
C PRO A 419 3.10 -16.05 7.18
N TYR A 420 2.92 -16.11 5.87
CA TYR A 420 2.25 -15.09 5.08
C TYR A 420 0.74 -15.27 5.24
N VAL A 421 0.02 -14.22 5.58
CA VAL A 421 -1.42 -14.26 5.87
C VAL A 421 -2.18 -13.50 4.81
N PHE A 422 -3.24 -14.11 4.28
CA PHE A 422 -4.16 -13.52 3.32
C PHE A 422 -5.57 -13.50 3.90
N VAL A 423 -6.17 -12.31 3.98
CA VAL A 423 -7.51 -12.10 4.54
C VAL A 423 -8.39 -11.47 3.46
N PRO A 424 -9.29 -12.25 2.82
CA PRO A 424 -10.29 -11.70 1.91
C PRO A 424 -11.39 -10.97 2.70
N PHE A 425 -12.00 -9.98 2.06
CA PHE A 425 -13.11 -9.19 2.56
C PHE A 425 -14.17 -9.06 1.47
N GLY A 426 -15.43 -8.91 1.89
CA GLY A 426 -16.45 -8.29 1.06
C GLY A 426 -16.22 -6.78 0.96
N LYS A 427 -17.27 -5.98 1.20
CA LYS A 427 -17.11 -4.52 1.27
C LYS A 427 -16.19 -4.14 2.44
N CYS A 428 -15.14 -3.38 2.14
CA CYS A 428 -14.16 -2.95 3.13
C CYS A 428 -13.47 -1.65 2.72
N ASP A 429 -12.70 -1.08 3.64
CA ASP A 429 -11.74 -0.02 3.37
C ASP A 429 -10.41 -0.25 4.12
N TYR A 430 -9.56 0.79 4.21
CA TYR A 430 -8.27 0.68 4.90
C TYR A 430 -8.38 0.61 6.43
N HIS A 431 -9.51 0.98 7.03
CA HIS A 431 -9.75 0.81 8.46
C HIS A 431 -9.89 -0.66 8.82
N ASP A 432 -10.61 -1.43 8.00
CA ASP A 432 -10.76 -2.88 8.20
C ASP A 432 -9.39 -3.56 8.13
N PHE A 433 -8.55 -3.14 7.18
CA PHE A 433 -7.19 -3.65 7.04
C PHE A 433 -6.31 -3.30 8.25
N ALA A 434 -6.37 -2.05 8.71
CA ALA A 434 -5.64 -1.61 9.90
C ALA A 434 -6.12 -2.35 11.16
N ALA A 435 -7.42 -2.60 11.30
CA ALA A 435 -7.98 -3.32 12.44
C ALA A 435 -7.52 -4.78 12.49
N VAL A 436 -7.66 -5.52 11.38
CA VAL A 436 -7.22 -6.93 11.32
C VAL A 436 -5.70 -7.06 11.54
N TYR A 437 -4.91 -6.14 10.98
CA TYR A 437 -3.47 -6.13 11.24
C TYR A 437 -3.15 -5.81 12.70
N ALA A 438 -3.83 -4.82 13.30
CA ALA A 438 -3.64 -4.43 14.68
C ALA A 438 -3.93 -5.56 15.66
N ASP A 439 -4.92 -6.42 15.38
CA ASP A 439 -5.26 -7.55 16.24
C ASP A 439 -4.08 -8.51 16.44
N TRP A 440 -3.28 -8.77 15.41
CA TRP A 440 -2.05 -9.55 15.54
C TRP A 440 -0.88 -8.71 16.04
N ALA A 441 -0.63 -7.56 15.40
CA ALA A 441 0.61 -6.82 15.58
C ALA A 441 0.75 -6.20 16.98
N ARG A 442 -0.37 -5.91 17.64
CA ARG A 442 -0.39 -5.36 19.01
C ARG A 442 -0.20 -6.42 20.10
N GLN A 443 -0.30 -7.71 19.76
CA GLN A 443 0.02 -8.82 20.68
C GLN A 443 1.54 -9.09 20.74
N GLN A 444 2.32 -8.49 19.85
CA GLN A 444 3.75 -8.76 19.76
C GLN A 444 4.55 -8.02 20.83
N PRO A 445 5.75 -8.51 21.20
CA PRO A 445 6.58 -7.90 22.26
C PRO A 445 6.87 -6.41 22.05
N TRP A 446 7.03 -5.96 20.80
CA TRP A 446 7.32 -4.55 20.50
C TRP A 446 6.17 -3.58 20.82
N ALA A 447 4.94 -4.07 20.92
CA ALA A 447 3.76 -3.24 21.17
C ALA A 447 3.31 -3.25 22.65
N GLN A 448 4.08 -3.89 23.53
CA GLN A 448 3.69 -4.06 24.94
C GLN A 448 3.84 -2.78 25.76
N VAL A 449 4.78 -1.89 25.40
CA VAL A 449 4.98 -0.62 26.10
C VAL A 449 4.09 0.46 25.48
N SER A 450 3.19 1.03 26.28
CA SER A 450 2.32 2.14 25.87
C SER A 450 3.03 3.50 25.90
N ALA A 451 2.50 4.44 25.13
CA ALA A 451 2.88 5.85 25.18
C ALA A 451 2.64 6.45 26.57
N ALA A 452 1.57 6.05 27.27
CA ALA A 452 1.30 6.48 28.64
C ALA A 452 2.40 6.02 29.62
N GLU A 453 2.85 4.77 29.54
CA GLU A 453 3.96 4.26 30.35
C GLU A 453 5.28 4.98 30.01
N LYS A 454 5.54 5.25 28.73
CA LYS A 454 6.71 6.04 28.30
C LYS A 454 6.69 7.45 28.88
N LEU A 455 5.54 8.13 28.82
CA LEU A 455 5.36 9.47 29.38
C LEU A 455 5.54 9.48 30.91
N ALA A 456 5.00 8.48 31.61
CA ALA A 456 5.16 8.34 33.05
C ALA A 456 6.63 8.09 33.44
N ALA A 457 7.33 7.25 32.70
CA ALA A 457 8.75 6.97 32.91
C ALA A 457 9.65 8.17 32.55
N ARG A 458 9.21 9.02 31.61
CA ARG A 458 9.97 10.17 31.09
C ARG A 458 9.09 11.43 31.02
N PRO A 459 8.88 12.12 32.16
CA PRO A 459 8.04 13.31 32.20
C PRO A 459 8.47 14.43 31.25
N ALA A 460 9.75 14.46 30.84
CA ALA A 460 10.26 15.38 29.83
C ALA A 460 9.56 15.25 28.45
N LEU A 461 8.94 14.12 28.13
CA LEU A 461 8.13 13.95 26.92
C LEU A 461 6.91 14.88 26.91
N ALA A 462 6.38 15.25 28.08
CA ALA A 462 5.23 16.16 28.17
C ALA A 462 5.52 17.52 27.53
N ASN A 463 6.75 18.03 27.68
CA ASN A 463 7.20 19.25 27.02
C ASN A 463 7.10 19.11 25.49
N ALA A 464 7.50 17.96 24.95
CA ALA A 464 7.45 17.72 23.52
C ALA A 464 6.01 17.57 23.00
N VAL A 465 5.15 16.90 23.77
CA VAL A 465 3.75 16.64 23.40
C VAL A 465 2.91 17.91 23.45
N PHE A 466 2.89 18.60 24.59
CA PHE A 466 1.95 19.70 24.85
C PHE A 466 2.50 21.07 24.43
N ASP A 467 3.81 21.27 24.51
CA ASP A 467 4.44 22.55 24.16
C ASP A 467 5.22 22.48 22.84
N GLY A 468 5.33 21.29 22.23
CA GLY A 468 5.91 21.09 20.91
C GLY A 468 7.39 20.69 20.92
N LYS A 469 7.91 20.42 19.72
CA LYS A 469 9.31 20.02 19.50
C LYS A 469 10.04 20.97 18.57
N VAL A 470 11.13 21.58 19.05
CA VAL A 470 11.92 22.55 18.29
C VAL A 470 13.25 21.96 17.86
N LYS A 471 13.55 22.02 16.57
CA LYS A 471 14.87 21.66 16.04
C LYS A 471 15.79 22.88 16.10
N ILE A 472 17.01 22.68 16.57
CA ILE A 472 18.09 23.67 16.59
C ILE A 472 19.11 23.22 15.54
N ALA A 473 19.30 24.03 14.50
CA ALA A 473 20.32 23.77 13.47
C ALA A 473 21.64 24.42 13.88
N GLY A 474 22.55 23.62 14.42
CA GLY A 474 23.91 24.03 14.78
C GLY A 474 24.78 24.27 13.56
N PHE A 475 25.79 23.43 13.36
CA PHE A 475 26.49 23.42 12.09
C PHE A 475 25.61 22.79 10.99
N GLU A 476 25.50 23.49 9.87
CA GLU A 476 24.73 23.01 8.72
C GLU A 476 25.46 21.90 7.95
N ALA A 477 24.67 21.08 7.24
CA ALA A 477 25.16 20.10 6.28
C ALA A 477 26.03 20.78 5.22
N PHE A 478 27.11 20.12 4.81
CA PHE A 478 27.97 20.61 3.72
C PHE A 478 27.29 20.34 2.36
N GLY A 479 27.20 21.34 1.48
CA GLY A 479 26.45 21.19 0.22
C GLY A 479 27.11 20.27 -0.82
N GLY A 480 26.31 19.40 -1.45
CA GLY A 480 26.67 18.64 -2.66
C GLY A 480 26.96 17.13 -2.44
N ASN A 481 26.72 16.32 -3.47
CA ASN A 481 26.94 14.86 -3.46
C ASN A 481 28.37 14.47 -3.89
N LYS A 482 29.37 15.29 -3.57
CA LYS A 482 30.78 15.03 -3.90
C LYS A 482 31.59 14.98 -2.62
N HIS A 483 32.60 14.12 -2.61
CA HIS A 483 33.52 14.02 -1.48
C HIS A 483 34.22 15.34 -1.19
N VAL A 484 34.26 15.73 0.08
CA VAL A 484 35.02 16.86 0.61
C VAL A 484 35.81 16.35 1.83
N PRO A 485 37.13 16.60 1.92
CA PRO A 485 37.94 16.12 3.04
C PRO A 485 37.44 16.59 4.42
N LEU A 486 37.57 15.74 5.44
CA LEU A 486 37.09 15.98 6.80
C LEU A 486 37.62 17.28 7.41
N ALA A 487 38.92 17.56 7.27
CA ALA A 487 39.53 18.79 7.77
C ALA A 487 38.86 20.05 7.18
N VAL A 488 38.58 20.04 5.87
CA VAL A 488 37.93 21.15 5.17
C VAL A 488 36.48 21.32 5.64
N LYS A 489 35.75 20.23 5.84
CA LYS A 489 34.37 20.26 6.37
C LYS A 489 34.34 20.86 7.78
N LYS A 490 35.24 20.43 8.67
CA LYS A 490 35.36 20.94 10.06
C LYS A 490 35.62 22.45 10.07
N GLU A 491 36.48 22.95 9.17
CA GLU A 491 36.80 24.37 9.06
C GLU A 491 35.68 25.21 8.44
N ARG A 492 35.08 24.73 7.35
CA ARG A 492 34.20 25.56 6.49
C ARG A 492 32.70 25.39 6.73
N ALA A 493 32.26 24.36 7.46
CA ALA A 493 30.85 24.18 7.74
C ALA A 493 30.26 25.43 8.41
N LYS A 494 29.10 25.87 7.95
CA LYS A 494 28.45 27.07 8.48
C LYS A 494 27.85 26.74 9.85
N LEU A 495 28.27 27.47 10.89
CA LEU A 495 27.59 27.47 12.18
C LEU A 495 26.41 28.44 12.11
N SER A 496 25.18 27.94 12.17
CA SER A 496 23.97 28.77 12.18
C SER A 496 23.53 29.15 13.58
N VAL A 497 23.61 28.21 14.54
CA VAL A 497 23.25 28.45 15.94
C VAL A 497 24.32 27.83 16.84
N GLY A 498 25.03 28.64 17.63
CA GLY A 498 25.95 28.14 18.65
C GLY A 498 25.25 27.85 19.99
N PHE A 499 25.96 27.31 20.97
CA PHE A 499 25.39 27.04 22.31
C PHE A 499 24.84 28.31 23.00
N ALA A 500 25.54 29.44 22.89
CA ALA A 500 25.11 30.70 23.48
C ALA A 500 23.81 31.23 22.82
N ASP A 501 23.71 31.11 21.50
CA ASP A 501 22.50 31.48 20.75
C ASP A 501 21.33 30.57 21.13
N ALA A 502 21.59 29.26 21.26
CA ALA A 502 20.60 28.29 21.69
C ALA A 502 20.08 28.60 23.12
N GLU A 503 20.97 28.94 24.06
CA GLU A 503 20.55 29.38 25.41
C GLU A 503 19.64 30.61 25.35
N LYS A 504 20.05 31.65 24.60
CA LYS A 504 19.27 32.87 24.43
C LYS A 504 17.89 32.56 23.84
N PHE A 505 17.83 31.68 22.85
CA PHE A 505 16.59 31.27 22.20
C PHE A 505 15.68 30.46 23.12
N ILE A 506 16.21 29.52 23.89
CA ILE A 506 15.43 28.74 24.87
C ILE A 506 14.75 29.68 25.87
N ARG A 507 15.49 30.64 26.43
CA ARG A 507 14.93 31.66 27.33
C ARG A 507 13.89 32.53 26.61
N SER A 508 14.17 32.91 25.37
CA SER A 508 13.26 33.71 24.55
C SER A 508 11.93 33.00 24.30
N LEU A 509 11.91 31.69 24.06
CA LEU A 509 10.67 30.96 23.82
C LEU A 509 9.74 30.99 25.05
N GLU A 510 10.30 30.76 26.23
CA GLU A 510 9.55 30.83 27.49
C GLU A 510 9.01 32.24 27.71
N THR A 511 9.84 33.27 27.57
CA THR A 511 9.44 34.67 27.81
C THR A 511 8.48 35.20 26.75
N GLN A 512 8.66 34.85 25.47
CA GLN A 512 7.86 35.39 24.36
C GLN A 512 6.56 34.64 24.12
N TYR A 513 6.56 33.31 24.30
CA TYR A 513 5.44 32.44 23.93
C TYR A 513 4.82 31.67 25.11
N GLY A 514 5.44 31.72 26.29
CA GLY A 514 4.94 31.02 27.48
C GLY A 514 4.99 29.50 27.37
N VAL A 515 5.92 28.96 26.57
CA VAL A 515 6.06 27.52 26.26
C VAL A 515 7.38 26.97 26.78
N LYS A 516 7.42 25.69 27.12
CA LYS A 516 8.64 24.92 27.39
C LYS A 516 8.72 23.68 26.51
N PRO A 517 8.99 23.82 25.19
CA PRO A 517 9.08 22.69 24.28
C PRO A 517 10.27 21.79 24.61
N ALA A 518 10.29 20.62 23.99
CA ALA A 518 11.51 19.83 23.88
C ALA A 518 12.32 20.24 22.64
N TYR A 519 13.63 19.97 22.66
CA TYR A 519 14.54 20.38 21.60
C TYR A 519 15.27 19.19 20.98
N ARG A 520 15.55 19.27 19.68
CA ARG A 520 16.51 18.41 18.97
C ARG A 520 17.65 19.29 18.48
N TYR A 521 18.90 19.01 18.88
CA TYR A 521 20.04 19.80 18.45
C TYR A 521 20.84 19.04 17.39
N ASP A 522 20.77 19.52 16.15
CA ASP A 522 21.51 18.99 15.00
C ASP A 522 22.86 19.67 14.84
N GLY A 523 23.90 18.91 14.51
CA GLY A 523 25.25 19.49 14.27
C GLY A 523 25.78 20.24 15.49
N TRP A 524 25.54 19.73 16.70
CA TRP A 524 25.94 20.38 17.95
C TRP A 524 27.44 20.25 18.25
N TRP A 525 28.06 19.18 17.76
CA TRP A 525 29.50 18.90 17.92
C TRP A 525 30.37 19.57 16.85
N GLY A 526 29.81 19.70 15.65
CA GLY A 526 30.53 19.94 14.40
C GLY A 526 29.56 19.78 13.23
N ALA A 527 30.08 19.80 12.00
CA ALA A 527 29.27 19.72 10.79
C ALA A 527 28.26 18.55 10.80
N PHE A 528 26.99 18.83 10.48
CA PHE A 528 25.95 17.81 10.39
C PHE A 528 26.25 16.78 9.29
N ASP A 529 26.02 15.50 9.57
CA ASP A 529 26.43 14.33 8.75
C ASP A 529 27.94 14.21 8.50
N VAL A 530 28.76 14.59 9.48
CA VAL A 530 30.23 14.55 9.38
C VAL A 530 30.87 14.03 10.66
N GLY A 531 31.88 13.16 10.51
CA GLY A 531 32.79 12.77 11.59
C GLY A 531 32.25 11.71 12.56
N TYR A 532 31.15 11.00 12.23
CA TYR A 532 30.67 9.89 13.05
C TYR A 532 31.71 8.76 13.16
N PRO A 533 31.82 8.08 14.32
CA PRO A 533 31.09 8.32 15.57
C PRO A 533 31.77 9.36 16.48
N ASP A 534 32.86 9.98 16.04
CA ASP A 534 33.71 10.90 16.83
C ASP A 534 33.06 12.28 17.00
N LEU A 535 32.06 12.35 17.88
CA LEU A 535 31.36 13.59 18.21
C LEU A 535 32.09 14.46 19.26
N PHE A 536 33.18 13.96 19.82
CA PHE A 536 34.04 14.68 20.74
C PHE A 536 35.51 14.63 20.28
N PRO A 537 36.30 15.70 20.51
CA PRO A 537 35.92 16.95 21.15
C PRO A 537 34.95 17.78 20.29
N VAL A 538 34.11 18.58 20.94
CA VAL A 538 33.25 19.55 20.27
C VAL A 538 34.12 20.61 19.61
N SER A 539 33.72 21.08 18.43
CA SER A 539 34.42 22.10 17.67
C SER A 539 34.62 23.38 18.48
N GLU A 540 35.86 23.90 18.49
CA GLU A 540 36.21 25.17 19.11
C GLU A 540 35.43 26.36 18.51
N ARG A 541 34.96 26.24 17.27
CA ARG A 541 34.08 27.24 16.64
C ARG A 541 32.72 27.36 17.32
N ASN A 542 32.31 26.34 18.10
CA ASN A 542 31.14 26.37 18.97
C ASN A 542 31.54 26.47 20.47
N GLY A 543 32.78 26.90 20.76
CA GLY A 543 33.30 27.07 22.12
C GLY A 543 33.80 25.80 22.82
N GLY A 544 33.93 24.69 22.08
CA GLY A 544 34.54 23.46 22.57
C GLY A 544 33.75 22.75 23.66
N ASN A 545 34.41 21.79 24.33
CA ASN A 545 33.79 20.97 25.38
C ASN A 545 33.30 21.80 26.57
N ALA A 546 33.98 22.90 26.90
CA ALA A 546 33.59 23.78 28.01
C ALA A 546 32.26 24.49 27.74
N ALA A 547 32.02 24.94 26.51
CA ALA A 547 30.74 25.53 26.13
C ALA A 547 29.62 24.48 26.11
N PHE A 548 29.91 23.26 25.65
CA PHE A 548 28.95 22.15 25.71
C PHE A 548 28.56 21.82 27.16
N GLU A 549 29.53 21.69 28.06
CA GLU A 549 29.28 21.42 29.49
C GLU A 549 28.41 22.51 30.13
N LYS A 550 28.72 23.78 29.87
CA LYS A 550 27.92 24.92 30.33
C LYS A 550 26.49 24.86 29.80
N PHE A 551 26.31 24.53 28.51
CA PHE A 551 25.00 24.40 27.90
C PHE A 551 24.20 23.21 28.46
N ALA A 552 24.84 22.06 28.68
CA ALA A 552 24.24 20.89 29.33
C ALA A 552 23.79 21.23 30.77
N ALA A 553 24.62 21.96 31.53
CA ALA A 553 24.26 22.44 32.85
C ALA A 553 23.08 23.44 32.82
N PHE A 554 23.05 24.37 31.85
CA PHE A 554 21.95 25.30 31.65
C PHE A 554 20.63 24.57 31.36
N THR A 555 20.61 23.65 30.39
CA THR A 555 19.42 22.91 30.00
C THR A 555 18.87 22.07 31.13
N ARG A 556 19.74 21.43 31.93
CA ARG A 556 19.37 20.72 33.16
C ARG A 556 18.77 21.65 34.21
N ALA A 557 19.42 22.78 34.50
CA ALA A 557 18.94 23.75 35.49
C ALA A 557 17.59 24.37 35.09
N ASN A 558 17.40 24.66 33.80
CA ASN A 558 16.17 25.24 33.27
C ASN A 558 15.06 24.20 33.00
N ARG A 559 15.36 22.90 33.14
CA ARG A 559 14.50 21.79 32.75
C ARG A 559 14.03 21.88 31.29
N SER A 560 14.95 22.25 30.39
CA SER A 560 14.73 22.33 28.94
C SER A 560 15.30 21.07 28.26
N PRO A 561 14.47 20.06 27.94
CA PRO A 561 14.99 18.78 27.48
C PRO A 561 15.51 18.87 26.05
N VAL A 562 16.77 18.50 25.84
CA VAL A 562 17.45 18.47 24.54
C VAL A 562 17.84 17.04 24.18
N THR A 563 17.34 16.55 23.05
CA THR A 563 17.86 15.34 22.40
C THR A 563 18.99 15.72 21.46
N TYR A 564 20.18 15.18 21.70
CA TYR A 564 21.35 15.44 20.85
C TYR A 564 21.33 14.49 19.66
N TYR A 565 21.42 15.05 18.45
CA TYR A 565 21.46 14.25 17.22
C TYR A 565 22.75 13.46 17.13
N MET A 566 22.64 12.19 16.74
CA MET A 566 23.76 11.33 16.43
C MET A 566 23.37 10.31 15.34
N ASN A 567 24.36 9.83 14.60
CA ASN A 567 24.20 8.68 13.71
C ASN A 567 25.13 7.55 14.18
N PRO A 568 24.61 6.56 14.92
CA PRO A 568 25.45 5.50 15.50
C PRO A 568 25.82 4.37 14.55
N ILE A 569 25.22 4.29 13.35
CA ILE A 569 25.37 3.14 12.44
C ILE A 569 26.14 3.48 11.16
N ASN A 570 26.27 4.77 10.82
CA ASN A 570 27.06 5.24 9.69
C ASN A 570 28.31 5.95 10.18
N PHE A 571 29.47 5.32 10.02
CA PHE A 571 30.76 5.89 10.41
C PHE A 571 31.41 6.60 9.22
N ASP A 572 32.00 7.77 9.48
CA ASP A 572 32.79 8.48 8.49
C ASP A 572 34.10 7.72 8.25
N GLU A 573 34.40 7.38 7.00
CA GLU A 573 35.64 6.66 6.64
C GLU A 573 36.90 7.46 7.05
N GLU A 574 36.76 8.77 7.22
CA GLU A 574 37.83 9.69 7.65
C GLU A 574 37.91 9.88 9.18
N SER A 575 37.06 9.21 9.98
CA SER A 575 37.11 9.26 11.45
C SER A 575 38.32 8.49 12.00
N ASP A 576 38.89 8.99 13.11
CA ASP A 576 40.07 8.39 13.75
C ASP A 576 39.75 7.04 14.40
N THR A 577 38.49 6.81 14.79
CA THR A 577 38.02 5.57 15.42
C THR A 577 37.42 4.58 14.42
N TYR A 578 37.15 5.00 13.19
CA TYR A 578 36.66 4.10 12.15
C TYR A 578 37.67 2.99 11.85
N ARG A 579 37.18 1.75 11.81
CA ARG A 579 37.95 0.59 11.34
C ARG A 579 37.16 -0.12 10.26
N ILE A 580 37.80 -0.41 9.13
CA ILE A 580 37.20 -1.12 7.99
C ILE A 580 36.71 -2.54 8.34
N THR A 581 37.21 -3.11 9.44
CA THR A 581 36.76 -4.38 10.01
C THR A 581 35.37 -4.30 10.63
N GLN A 582 34.89 -3.11 10.96
CA GLN A 582 33.56 -2.88 11.52
C GLN A 582 32.47 -2.76 10.45
N SER A 583 32.85 -2.56 9.18
CA SER A 583 31.90 -2.32 8.10
C SER A 583 31.07 -3.55 7.77
N VAL A 584 29.82 -3.31 7.38
CA VAL A 584 28.93 -4.35 6.85
C VAL A 584 29.56 -5.03 5.63
N ARG A 585 29.43 -6.36 5.58
CA ARG A 585 29.98 -7.18 4.50
C ARG A 585 28.87 -7.79 3.65
N GLN A 586 29.06 -7.75 2.35
CA GLN A 586 28.26 -8.48 1.38
C GLN A 586 28.62 -9.97 1.41
N LEU A 587 27.78 -10.82 0.81
CA LEU A 587 27.97 -12.27 0.78
C LEU A 587 29.33 -12.70 0.17
N ASN A 588 29.85 -11.94 -0.80
CA ASN A 588 31.16 -12.20 -1.42
C ASN A 588 32.34 -11.69 -0.56
N GLY A 589 32.11 -11.20 0.66
CA GLY A 589 33.10 -10.63 1.56
C GLY A 589 33.48 -9.18 1.25
N GLU A 590 32.96 -8.59 0.17
CA GLU A 590 33.19 -7.19 -0.15
C GLU A 590 32.50 -6.26 0.85
N ILE A 591 33.10 -5.11 1.09
CA ILE A 591 32.53 -4.10 1.97
C ILE A 591 31.34 -3.45 1.28
N GLN A 592 30.26 -3.20 2.03
CA GLN A 592 29.15 -2.42 1.51
C GLN A 592 29.63 -1.02 1.06
N PRO A 593 29.22 -0.54 -0.13
CA PRO A 593 29.61 0.78 -0.60
C PRO A 593 29.23 1.88 0.40
N PHE A 594 30.06 2.92 0.50
CA PHE A 594 29.73 4.10 1.28
C PHE A 594 28.57 4.89 0.63
N SER A 595 27.87 5.68 1.43
CA SER A 595 26.95 6.71 0.97
C SER A 595 27.57 8.09 1.09
N PHE A 596 27.29 8.97 0.12
CA PHE A 596 27.69 10.38 0.20
C PHE A 596 26.63 11.22 0.88
N TRP A 597 26.96 11.72 2.07
CA TRP A 597 26.12 12.65 2.82
C TRP A 597 27.00 13.79 3.32
N SER A 598 26.58 15.04 3.10
CA SER A 598 27.35 16.23 3.47
C SER A 598 28.83 16.20 3.04
N GLY A 599 29.13 15.63 1.87
CA GLY A 599 30.48 15.42 1.36
C GLY A 599 31.32 14.37 2.12
N SER A 600 30.76 13.68 3.11
CA SER A 600 31.38 12.57 3.85
C SER A 600 31.19 11.24 3.13
N ARG A 601 32.14 10.32 3.34
CA ARG A 601 32.02 8.92 2.91
C ARG A 601 31.55 8.12 4.11
N LEU A 602 30.24 8.01 4.26
CA LEU A 602 29.66 7.31 5.38
C LEU A 602 29.52 5.81 5.07
N ARG A 603 30.18 4.99 5.87
CA ARG A 603 30.16 3.53 5.81
C ARG A 603 29.20 3.00 6.86
N MET A 604 28.28 2.16 6.44
CA MET A 604 27.44 1.44 7.39
C MET A 604 28.30 0.40 8.14
N VAL A 605 28.22 0.42 9.46
CA VAL A 605 28.89 -0.55 10.34
C VAL A 605 27.92 -1.59 10.86
N SER A 606 28.42 -2.79 11.12
CA SER A 606 27.64 -3.86 11.72
C SER A 606 27.08 -3.38 13.08
N PRO A 607 25.76 -3.54 13.35
CA PRO A 607 25.14 -3.03 14.57
C PRO A 607 25.82 -3.41 15.90
N GLN A 608 26.54 -4.54 15.93
CA GLN A 608 27.31 -4.98 17.10
C GLN A 608 28.43 -4.02 17.52
N PHE A 609 28.89 -3.15 16.60
CA PHE A 609 29.92 -2.14 16.88
C PHE A 609 29.34 -0.78 17.29
N ILE A 610 28.02 -0.62 17.32
CA ILE A 610 27.36 0.66 17.65
C ILE A 610 27.81 1.17 19.03
N LEU A 611 27.59 0.40 20.10
CA LEU A 611 27.92 0.86 21.45
C LEU A 611 29.44 1.04 21.64
N PRO A 612 30.30 0.07 21.29
CA PRO A 612 31.75 0.25 21.41
C PRO A 612 32.27 1.46 20.63
N GLY A 613 31.80 1.66 19.39
CA GLY A 613 32.24 2.78 18.54
C GLY A 613 31.76 4.15 19.04
N ASN A 614 30.64 4.21 19.76
CA ASN A 614 30.09 5.46 20.30
C ASN A 614 30.37 5.65 21.81
N ARG A 615 31.15 4.77 22.45
CA ARG A 615 31.42 4.80 23.91
C ARG A 615 31.91 6.16 24.39
N ASN A 616 32.86 6.76 23.65
CA ASN A 616 33.40 8.09 23.96
C ASN A 616 32.29 9.15 24.06
N THR A 617 31.33 9.13 23.13
CA THR A 617 30.20 10.07 23.12
C THR A 617 29.28 9.84 24.33
N PHE A 618 28.93 8.59 24.63
CA PHE A 618 28.06 8.28 25.78
C PHE A 618 28.73 8.58 27.12
N ASP A 619 30.03 8.34 27.27
CA ASP A 619 30.80 8.71 28.46
C ASP A 619 30.76 10.22 28.71
N HIS A 620 30.91 11.03 27.66
CA HIS A 620 30.80 12.47 27.78
C HIS A 620 29.37 12.91 28.11
N PHE A 621 28.34 12.33 27.50
CA PHE A 621 26.94 12.62 27.86
C PHE A 621 26.64 12.32 29.32
N LYS A 622 27.15 11.21 29.85
CA LYS A 622 27.07 10.87 31.28
C LYS A 622 27.85 11.84 32.16
N LYS A 623 29.10 12.12 31.80
CA LYS A 623 29.98 13.07 32.52
C LYS A 623 29.33 14.44 32.66
N TYR A 624 28.74 14.96 31.59
CA TYR A 624 28.10 16.27 31.57
C TYR A 624 26.64 16.26 32.05
N ALA A 625 26.10 15.06 32.32
CA ALA A 625 24.74 14.81 32.79
C ALA A 625 23.70 15.58 31.96
N ILE A 626 23.65 15.30 30.66
CA ILE A 626 22.71 15.93 29.73
C ILE A 626 21.26 15.72 30.18
N TYR A 627 20.40 16.71 29.90
CA TYR A 627 18.97 16.63 30.17
C TYR A 627 18.19 16.60 28.86
N GLY A 628 17.47 15.50 28.61
CA GLY A 628 16.66 15.31 27.40
C GLY A 628 16.91 13.97 26.74
N GLY A 629 18.10 13.70 26.20
CA GLY A 629 18.49 12.37 25.71
C GLY A 629 19.15 12.40 24.33
N VAL A 630 18.83 11.44 23.47
CA VAL A 630 19.48 11.26 22.16
C VAL A 630 18.46 11.09 21.03
N PHE A 631 18.79 11.61 19.86
CA PHE A 631 18.09 11.31 18.62
C PHE A 631 18.99 10.41 17.77
N VAL A 632 18.54 9.17 17.57
CA VAL A 632 19.25 8.10 16.88
C VAL A 632 18.84 8.08 15.42
N ASP A 633 19.68 8.65 14.57
CA ASP A 633 19.45 8.68 13.13
C ASP A 633 19.66 7.30 12.47
N GLN A 634 19.04 7.09 11.30
CA GLN A 634 19.10 5.90 10.44
C GLN A 634 18.56 4.58 11.02
N ILE A 635 18.75 4.24 12.30
CA ILE A 635 18.35 2.90 12.77
C ILE A 635 16.84 2.65 12.60
N GLY A 636 15.98 3.60 12.98
CA GLY A 636 14.53 3.45 12.80
C GLY A 636 14.02 3.70 11.38
N GLY A 637 14.80 4.34 10.51
CA GLY A 637 14.41 4.68 9.13
C GLY A 637 15.08 3.84 8.04
N SER A 638 16.10 3.06 8.40
CA SER A 638 16.86 2.21 7.47
C SER A 638 16.28 0.82 7.38
N SER A 639 16.47 0.22 6.22
CA SER A 639 16.04 -1.14 5.99
C SER A 639 16.96 -2.17 6.63
N PRO A 640 16.43 -3.26 7.21
CA PRO A 640 17.24 -4.42 7.53
C PRO A 640 18.05 -4.86 6.32
N TYR A 641 19.26 -5.35 6.57
CA TYR A 641 20.17 -5.83 5.54
C TYR A 641 20.85 -7.12 6.01
N LEU A 642 21.34 -7.89 5.04
CA LEU A 642 22.17 -9.05 5.32
C LEU A 642 23.60 -8.57 5.54
N ASP A 643 24.14 -8.87 6.72
CA ASP A 643 25.52 -8.57 7.07
C ASP A 643 26.27 -9.89 7.28
N PHE A 644 27.37 -10.06 6.53
CA PHE A 644 28.22 -11.24 6.55
C PHE A 644 29.59 -10.96 7.20
N ASN A 645 29.65 -9.98 8.12
CA ASN A 645 30.88 -9.64 8.81
C ASN A 645 31.18 -10.64 9.94
N ASP A 646 32.14 -11.55 9.73
CA ASP A 646 32.59 -12.53 10.74
C ASP A 646 33.04 -11.87 12.06
N LEU A 647 33.62 -10.67 11.98
CA LEU A 647 34.12 -9.95 13.15
C LEU A 647 33.00 -9.35 14.01
N ALA A 648 31.80 -9.17 13.44
CA ALA A 648 30.65 -8.72 14.22
C ALA A 648 30.15 -9.81 15.18
N GLY A 649 30.54 -11.07 14.99
CA GLY A 649 30.23 -12.15 15.93
C GLY A 649 28.74 -12.47 16.01
N TYR A 650 28.00 -12.38 14.90
CA TYR A 650 26.62 -12.82 14.86
C TYR A 650 26.51 -14.31 15.18
N GLU A 651 25.48 -14.69 15.94
CA GLU A 651 25.16 -16.10 16.21
C GLU A 651 24.92 -16.89 14.92
N TYR A 652 24.34 -16.22 13.91
CA TYR A 652 24.14 -16.73 12.57
C TYR A 652 24.00 -15.58 11.56
N TYR A 653 24.21 -15.90 10.28
CA TYR A 653 23.98 -14.98 9.16
C TYR A 653 22.51 -14.94 8.70
N GLY A 654 22.10 -13.78 8.21
CA GLY A 654 20.76 -13.53 7.69
C GLY A 654 19.65 -13.67 8.73
N LYS A 655 18.46 -14.11 8.30
CA LYS A 655 17.25 -14.21 9.13
C LYS A 655 16.93 -12.84 9.79
N ASP A 656 16.79 -12.79 11.11
CA ASP A 656 16.55 -11.61 11.95
C ASP A 656 17.82 -11.05 12.61
N SER A 657 19.02 -11.52 12.27
CA SER A 657 20.25 -11.18 13.00
C SER A 657 20.53 -9.67 13.06
N ASN A 658 20.27 -8.95 11.96
CA ASN A 658 20.40 -7.50 11.88
C ASN A 658 19.39 -6.78 12.81
N SER A 659 18.10 -7.09 12.70
CA SER A 659 17.06 -6.48 13.52
C SER A 659 17.26 -6.76 15.00
N ARG A 660 17.67 -7.98 15.36
CA ARG A 660 18.05 -8.34 16.73
C ARG A 660 19.19 -7.46 17.25
N ALA A 661 20.25 -7.29 16.48
CA ALA A 661 21.39 -6.49 16.89
C ALA A 661 21.07 -4.98 16.97
N CYS A 662 20.25 -4.45 16.06
CA CYS A 662 19.74 -3.08 16.16
C CYS A 662 18.87 -2.86 17.41
N LYS A 663 17.99 -3.82 17.73
CA LYS A 663 17.16 -3.79 18.94
C LYS A 663 18.02 -3.84 20.21
N GLU A 664 19.05 -4.68 20.21
CA GLU A 664 20.04 -4.74 21.29
C GLU A 664 20.81 -3.42 21.44
N ALA A 665 21.18 -2.77 20.33
CA ALA A 665 21.83 -1.45 20.37
C ALA A 665 20.92 -0.39 21.02
N PHE A 666 19.63 -0.33 20.69
CA PHE A 666 18.69 0.56 21.40
C PHE A 666 18.58 0.22 22.88
N ARG A 667 18.49 -1.06 23.23
CA ARG A 667 18.46 -1.51 24.64
C ARG A 667 19.70 -1.04 25.41
N GLN A 668 20.87 -1.12 24.78
CA GLN A 668 22.13 -0.63 25.36
C GLN A 668 22.15 0.89 25.52
N ILE A 669 21.69 1.65 24.52
CA ILE A 669 21.55 3.12 24.62
C ILE A 669 20.61 3.49 25.77
N ARG A 670 19.46 2.80 25.90
CA ARG A 670 18.52 2.99 27.00
C ARG A 670 19.14 2.70 28.37
N ALA A 671 20.04 1.72 28.45
CA ALA A 671 20.74 1.37 29.68
C ALA A 671 21.81 2.41 30.08
N GLU A 672 22.23 3.30 29.17
CA GLU A 672 23.10 4.42 29.54
C GLU A 672 22.39 5.35 30.54
N ASP A 673 21.12 5.67 30.30
CA ASP A 673 20.25 6.40 31.23
C ASP A 673 18.76 6.13 30.91
N PRO A 674 18.00 5.48 31.82
CA PRO A 674 16.59 5.19 31.63
C PRO A 674 15.71 6.44 31.42
N ALA A 675 16.12 7.60 31.93
CA ALA A 675 15.39 8.87 31.89
C ALA A 675 15.58 9.64 30.59
N TRP A 676 16.57 9.28 29.75
CA TRP A 676 16.72 9.89 28.43
C TRP A 676 15.47 9.66 27.58
N MET A 677 15.12 10.60 26.73
CA MET A 677 14.22 10.37 25.61
C MET A 677 15.06 9.82 24.46
N ILE A 678 14.57 8.76 23.82
CA ILE A 678 15.18 8.20 22.62
C ILE A 678 14.27 8.50 21.44
N GLY A 679 14.75 9.32 20.53
CA GLY A 679 14.13 9.59 19.24
C GLY A 679 14.75 8.80 18.11
N THR A 680 14.02 8.65 17.01
CA THR A 680 14.56 8.10 15.76
C THR A 680 14.02 8.81 14.51
N GLU A 681 14.79 8.74 13.41
CA GLU A 681 14.32 9.09 12.05
C GLU A 681 13.30 8.05 11.59
N ASP A 682 12.13 8.51 11.13
CA ASP A 682 10.99 7.65 10.81
C ASP A 682 10.74 6.65 11.96
N GLY A 683 10.19 5.47 11.69
CA GLY A 683 9.95 4.46 12.72
C GLY A 683 9.60 3.11 12.12
N GLN A 684 9.80 2.06 12.90
CA GLN A 684 9.57 0.68 12.54
C GLN A 684 8.95 -0.06 13.72
N GLU A 685 7.89 -0.82 13.46
CA GLU A 685 7.17 -1.53 14.52
C GLU A 685 8.06 -2.49 15.32
N GLN A 686 9.10 -3.09 14.71
CA GLN A 686 9.97 -4.05 15.41
C GLN A 686 10.79 -3.42 16.55
N TYR A 687 10.98 -2.10 16.50
CA TYR A 687 11.71 -1.30 17.49
C TYR A 687 10.79 -0.40 18.32
N LEU A 688 9.47 -0.56 18.23
CA LEU A 688 8.50 0.35 18.84
C LEU A 688 8.60 0.41 20.37
N ASP A 689 9.06 -0.66 21.02
CA ASP A 689 9.37 -0.71 22.45
C ASP A 689 10.68 -0.01 22.84
N SER A 690 11.52 0.29 21.85
CA SER A 690 12.91 0.68 22.04
C SER A 690 13.14 2.20 21.96
N TYR A 691 12.24 2.93 21.30
CA TYR A 691 12.25 4.40 21.22
C TYR A 691 10.97 5.02 21.82
N ASP A 692 11.05 6.27 22.25
CA ASP A 692 9.91 7.01 22.82
C ASP A 692 9.10 7.70 21.74
N PHE A 693 9.79 8.33 20.79
CA PHE A 693 9.17 9.10 19.73
C PHE A 693 9.86 8.85 18.39
N ALA A 694 9.11 9.11 17.33
CA ALA A 694 9.57 9.03 15.96
C ALA A 694 9.22 10.32 15.21
N GLU A 695 10.14 10.78 14.36
CA GLU A 695 9.87 11.84 13.40
C GLU A 695 9.27 11.22 12.14
N ALA A 696 8.01 10.79 12.23
CA ALA A 696 7.24 10.38 11.06
C ALA A 696 6.82 11.62 10.29
N TYR A 697 7.11 11.70 8.99
CA TYR A 697 6.55 12.75 8.11
C TYR A 697 6.11 12.19 6.76
N PRO A 698 5.03 12.74 6.17
CA PRO A 698 4.80 12.57 4.74
C PRO A 698 5.94 13.27 3.99
N ARG A 699 6.92 12.51 3.48
CA ARG A 699 7.97 13.07 2.60
C ARG A 699 7.35 13.47 1.26
N GLY A 700 7.70 14.67 0.79
CA GLY A 700 7.56 15.03 -0.61
C GLY A 700 6.30 15.79 -1.02
N PHE A 701 6.13 17.03 -0.55
CA PHE A 701 5.47 18.06 -1.39
C PHE A 701 6.49 18.94 -2.12
N SER A 702 7.77 18.97 -1.71
CA SER A 702 8.87 19.47 -2.58
C SER A 702 9.20 18.49 -3.71
N ASP A 703 8.85 17.23 -3.52
CA ASP A 703 8.73 16.26 -4.61
C ASP A 703 7.46 16.51 -5.43
N ALA A 704 6.71 17.61 -5.35
CA ALA A 704 5.69 17.90 -6.36
C ALA A 704 6.26 17.90 -7.80
N GLU A 705 7.58 18.11 -7.97
CA GLU A 705 8.28 17.87 -9.24
C GLU A 705 8.76 16.41 -9.45
N ASN A 706 9.06 15.64 -8.40
CA ASN A 706 9.42 14.20 -8.47
C ASN A 706 8.21 13.24 -8.36
N LEU A 707 7.04 13.75 -7.95
CA LEU A 707 5.70 13.16 -7.92
C LEU A 707 5.07 13.21 -9.32
N LYS A 708 5.91 12.89 -10.31
CA LYS A 708 5.51 11.98 -11.38
C LYS A 708 5.21 10.55 -10.85
N LEU A 709 5.11 10.35 -9.52
CA LEU A 709 4.06 9.54 -8.86
C LEU A 709 2.73 10.30 -8.94
N GLY A 710 2.11 10.26 -10.12
CA GLY A 710 1.05 11.19 -10.51
C GLY A 710 -0.24 11.05 -9.70
N LYS A 711 -0.91 12.20 -9.44
CA LYS A 711 -2.35 12.45 -9.19
C LYS A 711 -3.17 11.47 -8.31
N GLY A 712 -2.60 10.43 -7.72
CA GLY A 712 -3.34 9.25 -7.25
C GLY A 712 -2.92 8.69 -5.91
N ALA A 713 -1.91 9.25 -5.24
CA ALA A 713 -1.55 8.88 -3.88
C ALA A 713 -2.19 9.85 -2.87
N THR A 714 -2.90 9.30 -1.90
CA THR A 714 -3.47 10.05 -0.77
C THR A 714 -2.84 9.53 0.52
N TYR A 715 -2.17 10.39 1.29
CA TYR A 715 -1.67 9.99 2.61
C TYR A 715 -2.83 9.65 3.55
N ILE A 716 -2.60 8.67 4.44
CA ILE A 716 -3.51 8.22 5.49
C ILE A 716 -2.71 7.86 6.76
N PRO A 717 -3.28 8.01 7.99
CA PRO A 717 -2.57 7.80 9.25
C PRO A 717 -2.63 6.35 9.74
N LEU A 718 -2.10 5.40 8.97
CA LEU A 718 -2.13 3.98 9.36
C LEU A 718 -1.39 3.70 10.67
N ASN A 719 -0.26 4.38 10.91
CA ASN A 719 0.50 4.24 12.15
C ASN A 719 -0.30 4.69 13.38
N GLU A 720 -1.12 5.74 13.30
CA GLU A 720 -1.98 6.19 14.38
C GLU A 720 -3.17 5.24 14.62
N LEU A 721 -3.73 4.66 13.54
CA LEU A 721 -4.81 3.66 13.59
C LEU A 721 -4.37 2.35 14.26
N VAL A 722 -3.12 1.93 14.04
CA VAL A 722 -2.57 0.68 14.59
C VAL A 722 -1.84 0.90 15.92
N TYR A 723 -1.05 1.96 16.04
CA TYR A 723 -0.05 2.16 17.10
C TYR A 723 -0.05 3.56 17.75
N GLY A 724 -1.06 4.43 17.53
CA GLY A 724 -1.05 5.80 18.06
C GLY A 724 -0.88 5.91 19.59
N ASP A 725 -1.21 4.85 20.34
CA ASP A 725 -1.02 4.73 21.79
C ASP A 725 0.31 4.07 22.21
N LYS A 726 1.25 3.85 21.29
CA LYS A 726 2.52 3.12 21.54
C LYS A 726 3.76 3.97 21.39
N PHE A 727 3.70 5.10 20.69
CA PHE A 727 4.83 6.00 20.51
C PHE A 727 4.33 7.43 20.33
N PHE A 728 5.22 8.40 20.51
CA PHE A 728 4.90 9.79 20.21
C PHE A 728 5.37 10.17 18.82
N ASN A 729 4.46 10.75 18.06
CA ASN A 729 4.76 11.28 16.74
C ASN A 729 5.09 12.78 16.86
N LEU A 730 6.37 13.11 16.92
CA LEU A 730 6.87 14.43 17.31
C LEU A 730 7.76 15.00 16.23
N MET A 731 7.42 16.17 15.67
CA MET A 731 8.12 16.75 14.54
C MET A 731 8.73 18.12 14.85
N GLY A 732 10.04 18.25 14.64
CA GLY A 732 10.66 19.55 14.38
C GLY A 732 10.31 20.01 12.95
N ILE A 733 10.13 21.31 12.71
CA ILE A 733 9.79 21.80 11.36
C ILE A 733 11.04 21.74 10.47
N ASP A 734 11.35 20.59 9.89
CA ASP A 734 12.55 20.44 9.03
C ASP A 734 12.63 21.47 7.91
N GLY A 735 13.85 21.80 7.46
CA GLY A 735 14.15 22.83 6.45
C GLY A 735 13.53 22.64 5.05
N ASN A 736 12.82 21.53 4.80
CA ASN A 736 11.94 21.37 3.62
C ASN A 736 10.48 21.79 3.87
N ASN A 737 10.15 22.12 5.11
CA ASN A 737 8.87 22.63 5.55
C ASN A 737 8.96 24.15 5.65
N ARG A 738 8.66 24.83 4.55
CA ARG A 738 8.28 26.23 4.70
C ARG A 738 7.00 26.23 5.53
N LEU A 739 6.98 27.00 6.62
CA LEU A 739 5.80 27.40 7.41
C LEU A 739 4.76 28.19 6.56
N THR A 740 4.75 27.98 5.25
CA THR A 740 3.91 28.60 4.23
C THR A 740 3.16 27.54 3.42
N PHE A 741 3.37 26.24 3.71
CA PHE A 741 2.61 25.14 3.10
C PHE A 741 1.47 24.72 4.04
N ASP A 742 0.37 25.48 4.00
CA ASP A 742 -0.75 25.32 4.92
C ASP A 742 -1.40 23.91 4.85
N SER A 743 -1.43 23.29 3.66
CA SER A 743 -1.94 21.92 3.49
C SER A 743 -1.19 20.88 4.35
N MET A 744 0.13 21.02 4.51
CA MET A 744 0.93 20.10 5.32
C MET A 744 0.70 20.29 6.82
N ARG A 745 0.34 21.50 7.26
CA ARG A 745 0.02 21.77 8.66
C ARG A 745 -1.24 21.04 9.07
N VAL A 746 -2.31 21.21 8.30
CA VAL A 746 -3.61 20.57 8.55
C VAL A 746 -3.46 19.05 8.55
N MET A 747 -2.74 18.48 7.59
CA MET A 747 -2.53 17.03 7.51
C MET A 747 -1.83 16.47 8.75
N ARG A 748 -0.83 17.18 9.29
CA ARG A 748 -0.16 16.75 10.53
C ARG A 748 -1.06 16.83 11.75
N ARG A 749 -1.94 17.83 11.83
CA ARG A 749 -2.93 17.93 12.92
C ARG A 749 -3.94 16.78 12.84
N LEU A 750 -4.39 16.45 11.64
CA LEU A 750 -5.22 15.27 11.40
C LEU A 750 -4.51 13.96 11.81
N TYR A 751 -3.18 13.92 11.88
CA TYR A 751 -2.42 12.72 12.24
C TYR A 751 -1.90 12.75 13.68
N GLY A 752 -2.44 13.62 14.54
CA GLY A 752 -2.08 13.67 15.96
C GLY A 752 -0.66 14.17 16.23
N THR A 753 0.03 14.71 15.21
CA THR A 753 1.44 15.09 15.32
C THR A 753 1.62 16.37 16.13
N SER A 754 2.49 16.32 17.14
CA SER A 754 2.95 17.53 17.83
C SER A 754 4.06 18.20 17.01
N GLN A 755 4.00 19.53 16.89
CA GLN A 755 4.84 20.32 16.01
C GLN A 755 5.62 21.39 16.77
N GLY A 756 6.66 21.97 16.17
CA GLY A 756 7.32 23.15 16.74
C GLY A 756 7.93 24.05 15.69
N TYR A 757 9.24 24.25 15.70
CA TYR A 757 9.94 25.17 14.80
C TYR A 757 11.33 24.64 14.45
N THR A 758 11.99 25.20 13.44
CA THR A 758 13.44 25.02 13.25
C THR A 758 14.16 26.34 13.41
N MET A 759 14.99 26.42 14.44
CA MET A 759 15.87 27.56 14.69
C MET A 759 17.11 27.49 13.78
N ARG A 760 17.32 28.55 12.99
CA ARG A 760 18.55 28.76 12.17
C ARG A 760 19.22 30.12 12.44
N GLY A 761 18.82 30.80 13.52
CA GLY A 761 19.25 32.14 13.88
C GLY A 761 18.29 32.77 14.89
N GLU A 762 18.43 34.07 15.14
CA GLU A 762 17.50 34.81 15.99
C GLU A 762 16.09 34.82 15.39
N LEU A 763 15.09 34.61 16.24
CA LEU A 763 13.69 34.56 15.85
C LEU A 763 12.97 35.82 16.39
N PRO A 764 12.51 36.74 15.51
CA PRO A 764 11.55 37.74 15.94
C PRO A 764 10.24 37.06 16.35
N TYR A 765 9.45 37.71 17.20
CA TYR A 765 8.14 37.17 17.58
C TYR A 765 7.30 36.85 16.34
N TRP A 766 6.78 35.64 16.27
CA TRP A 766 5.95 35.18 15.17
C TRP A 766 4.61 34.64 15.66
N PRO A 767 3.51 35.36 15.43
CA PRO A 767 2.19 34.94 15.90
C PRO A 767 1.75 33.55 15.44
N LEU A 768 2.07 33.10 14.22
CA LEU A 768 1.71 31.75 13.77
C LEU A 768 2.42 30.68 14.59
N LEU A 769 3.66 30.93 15.03
CA LEU A 769 4.38 29.99 15.88
C LEU A 769 3.71 29.84 17.26
N GLN A 770 3.20 30.94 17.84
CA GLN A 770 2.39 30.88 19.07
C GLN A 770 1.20 29.93 18.88
N GLN A 771 0.51 30.03 17.75
CA GLN A 771 -0.67 29.21 17.44
C GLN A 771 -0.32 27.74 17.21
N GLU A 772 0.83 27.43 16.61
CA GLU A 772 1.31 26.05 16.52
C GLU A 772 1.52 25.43 17.91
N PHE A 773 2.07 26.19 18.85
CA PHE A 773 2.23 25.74 20.23
C PHE A 773 0.90 25.63 20.98
N GLU A 774 -0.02 26.57 20.80
CA GLU A 774 -1.35 26.52 21.42
C GLU A 774 -2.19 25.34 20.91
N ALA A 775 -2.05 24.98 19.63
CA ALA A 775 -2.70 23.82 19.03
C ALA A 775 -2.15 22.49 19.58
N ASN A 776 -0.86 22.42 19.92
CA ASN A 776 -0.28 21.21 20.54
C ASN A 776 -0.94 20.87 21.88
N ASP A 777 -1.33 21.87 22.68
CA ASP A 777 -1.99 21.61 23.98
C ASP A 777 -3.39 20.99 23.84
N VAL A 778 -4.09 21.33 22.75
CA VAL A 778 -5.41 20.78 22.42
C VAL A 778 -5.27 19.36 21.89
N ILE A 779 -4.43 19.18 20.86
CA ILE A 779 -4.28 17.89 20.16
C ILE A 779 -3.50 16.88 21.00
N GLY A 780 -2.59 17.35 21.87
CA GLY A 780 -1.79 16.53 22.76
C GLY A 780 -2.60 15.67 23.73
N GLU A 781 -3.90 15.93 23.93
CA GLU A 781 -4.79 15.04 24.67
C GLU A 781 -4.93 13.66 24.00
N ALA A 782 -4.79 13.59 22.67
CA ALA A 782 -4.79 12.33 21.93
C ALA A 782 -3.45 11.59 21.96
N ALA A 783 -2.37 12.16 22.51
CA ALA A 783 -1.01 11.66 22.34
C ALA A 783 -0.72 10.29 22.97
N THR A 784 -1.63 9.80 23.83
CA THR A 784 -1.55 8.47 24.43
C THR A 784 -2.71 7.56 23.98
N GLU A 785 -3.47 7.99 22.98
CA GLU A 785 -4.65 7.31 22.49
C GLU A 785 -4.43 6.77 21.08
N ARG A 786 -5.05 5.62 20.80
CA ARG A 786 -5.10 5.09 19.45
C ARG A 786 -6.20 5.79 18.66
N MET A 787 -5.92 6.17 17.42
CA MET A 787 -6.94 6.71 16.53
C MET A 787 -8.01 5.64 16.26
N LEU A 788 -9.28 6.01 16.38
CA LEU A 788 -10.43 5.13 16.11
C LEU A 788 -10.82 5.16 14.63
N HIS A 789 -10.73 6.33 13.99
CA HIS A 789 -11.22 6.52 12.64
C HIS A 789 -10.56 7.71 11.93
N HIS A 790 -10.40 7.62 10.62
CA HIS A 790 -10.00 8.72 9.75
C HIS A 790 -10.94 8.78 8.53
N ARG A 791 -11.70 9.85 8.36
CA ARG A 791 -12.58 10.06 7.21
C ARG A 791 -11.88 10.89 6.15
N ILE A 792 -11.98 10.46 4.90
CA ILE A 792 -11.70 11.27 3.71
C ILE A 792 -13.03 11.48 3.00
N ASP A 793 -13.53 12.71 3.00
CA ASP A 793 -14.83 13.02 2.40
C ASP A 793 -14.68 13.48 0.94
N PRO A 794 -15.52 13.01 0.00
CA PRO A 794 -15.50 13.45 -1.39
C PRO A 794 -15.66 14.97 -1.60
N ILE A 795 -16.26 15.70 -0.66
CA ILE A 795 -16.38 17.17 -0.74
C ILE A 795 -15.05 17.89 -0.46
N GLY A 796 -14.02 17.18 0.01
CA GLY A 796 -12.65 17.68 0.18
C GLY A 796 -12.24 17.98 1.62
N PHE A 797 -13.03 17.61 2.63
CA PHE A 797 -12.60 17.65 4.04
C PHE A 797 -12.13 16.26 4.52
N ARG A 798 -11.35 16.27 5.60
CA ARG A 798 -10.96 15.08 6.34
C ARG A 798 -11.26 15.23 7.82
N ALA A 799 -11.49 14.12 8.50
CA ALA A 799 -11.69 14.12 9.94
C ALA A 799 -10.95 12.96 10.60
N SER A 800 -10.29 13.20 11.72
CA SER A 800 -9.63 12.18 12.52
C SER A 800 -10.22 12.14 13.92
N VAL A 801 -10.41 10.93 14.43
CA VAL A 801 -11.17 10.69 15.66
C VAL A 801 -10.39 9.79 16.58
N TRP A 802 -10.13 10.30 17.78
CA TRP A 802 -9.60 9.58 18.92
C TRP A 802 -10.71 9.47 19.99
N PRO A 803 -10.54 8.61 21.01
CA PRO A 803 -11.45 8.55 22.15
C PRO A 803 -11.82 9.92 22.75
N SER A 804 -10.85 10.83 22.91
CA SER A 804 -11.07 12.15 23.52
C SER A 804 -11.05 13.34 22.55
N VAL A 805 -10.54 13.19 21.32
CA VAL A 805 -10.32 14.31 20.38
C VAL A 805 -10.95 14.04 19.01
N VAL A 806 -11.54 15.08 18.41
CA VAL A 806 -11.93 15.12 16.99
C VAL A 806 -11.21 16.27 16.31
N VAL A 807 -10.56 16.00 15.18
CA VAL A 807 -9.90 17.00 14.34
C VAL A 807 -10.56 16.98 12.95
N ILE A 808 -10.94 18.14 12.42
CA ILE A 808 -11.52 18.31 11.08
C ILE A 808 -10.65 19.28 10.29
N GLY A 809 -10.31 18.96 9.06
CA GLY A 809 -9.50 19.80 8.18
C GLY A 809 -10.09 19.89 6.77
N ASN A 810 -10.06 21.08 6.17
CA ASN A 810 -10.40 21.28 4.77
C ASN A 810 -9.13 21.19 3.91
N THR A 811 -8.89 20.04 3.27
CA THR A 811 -7.59 19.74 2.66
C THR A 811 -7.59 19.86 1.14
N ASP A 812 -8.72 19.59 0.47
CA ASP A 812 -8.74 19.33 -0.98
C ASP A 812 -9.91 19.98 -1.72
N SER A 813 -10.73 20.81 -1.06
CA SER A 813 -11.98 21.34 -1.66
C SER A 813 -11.81 22.56 -2.57
N GLY A 814 -10.72 23.32 -2.42
CA GLY A 814 -10.48 24.58 -3.11
C GLY A 814 -11.44 25.72 -2.77
N ARG A 815 -12.36 25.53 -1.80
CA ARG A 815 -13.35 26.53 -1.36
C ARG A 815 -13.69 26.39 0.13
N PRO A 816 -14.29 27.40 0.79
CA PRO A 816 -14.79 27.22 2.14
C PRO A 816 -15.90 26.16 2.24
N LEU A 817 -15.93 25.41 3.34
CA LEU A 817 -16.89 24.33 3.59
C LEU A 817 -17.69 24.54 4.88
N ASP A 818 -18.98 24.20 4.81
CA ASP A 818 -19.81 23.94 5.97
C ASP A 818 -19.81 22.44 6.24
N ILE A 819 -19.35 22.03 7.42
CA ILE A 819 -19.15 20.64 7.79
C ILE A 819 -20.01 20.34 9.01
N ALA A 820 -20.79 19.27 8.94
CA ALA A 820 -21.43 18.64 10.09
C ALA A 820 -20.96 17.19 10.12
N PHE A 821 -20.30 16.80 11.21
CA PHE A 821 -19.66 15.50 11.33
C PHE A 821 -20.06 14.82 12.64
N ASP A 822 -20.80 13.73 12.51
CA ASP A 822 -21.10 12.81 13.60
C ASP A 822 -19.92 11.83 13.75
N ALA A 823 -19.09 12.05 14.76
CA ALA A 823 -17.92 11.22 15.00
C ALA A 823 -18.32 9.89 15.68
N PRO A 824 -17.62 8.77 15.38
CA PRO A 824 -17.89 7.46 16.01
C PRO A 824 -17.61 7.43 17.52
N ASN A 825 -16.91 8.41 18.07
CA ASN A 825 -16.78 8.58 19.52
C ASN A 825 -18.02 9.24 20.15
N GLY A 826 -19.03 9.63 19.37
CA GLY A 826 -20.29 10.22 19.84
C GLY A 826 -20.30 11.75 19.90
N MET A 827 -19.20 12.43 19.55
CA MET A 827 -19.16 13.88 19.45
C MET A 827 -19.76 14.35 18.11
N LYS A 828 -20.61 15.39 18.14
CA LYS A 828 -21.14 16.03 16.93
C LYS A 828 -20.48 17.37 16.70
N VAL A 829 -19.63 17.45 15.69
CA VAL A 829 -18.84 18.65 15.41
C VAL A 829 -19.40 19.36 14.19
N GLU A 830 -19.73 20.64 14.34
CA GLU A 830 -20.14 21.48 13.21
C GLU A 830 -19.14 22.63 13.03
N VAL A 831 -18.69 22.84 11.80
CA VAL A 831 -17.80 23.94 11.43
C VAL A 831 -18.42 24.69 10.26
N LYS A 832 -18.54 26.01 10.37
CA LYS A 832 -19.06 26.87 9.30
C LYS A 832 -17.95 27.61 8.58
N ALA A 833 -18.05 27.65 7.25
CA ALA A 833 -17.14 28.35 6.35
C ALA A 833 -15.65 28.07 6.64
N LEU A 834 -15.28 26.81 6.87
CA LEU A 834 -13.89 26.39 7.04
C LEU A 834 -13.15 26.56 5.71
N ARG A 835 -12.24 27.53 5.62
CA ARG A 835 -11.47 27.83 4.41
C ARG A 835 -10.54 26.67 4.02
N PRO A 836 -10.06 26.62 2.76
CA PRO A 836 -9.00 25.71 2.37
C PRO A 836 -7.78 25.84 3.30
N ASP A 837 -7.21 24.70 3.67
CA ASP A 837 -6.13 24.57 4.66
C ASP A 837 -6.45 25.13 6.06
N GLY A 838 -7.73 25.33 6.37
CA GLY A 838 -8.22 25.54 7.73
C GLY A 838 -8.46 24.21 8.45
N PHE A 839 -8.42 24.23 9.79
CA PHE A 839 -8.79 23.09 10.62
C PHE A 839 -9.48 23.50 11.92
N ALA A 840 -10.21 22.57 12.51
CA ALA A 840 -10.74 22.69 13.85
C ALA A 840 -10.41 21.42 14.65
N ALA A 841 -10.22 21.56 15.95
CA ALA A 841 -10.17 20.42 16.86
C ALA A 841 -11.00 20.69 18.10
N VAL A 842 -11.61 19.65 18.64
CA VAL A 842 -12.40 19.70 19.87
C VAL A 842 -12.06 18.49 20.73
N THR A 843 -12.03 18.68 22.04
CA THR A 843 -11.76 17.60 22.99
C THR A 843 -12.89 17.44 23.99
N ARG A 844 -12.99 16.26 24.62
CA ARG A 844 -13.94 16.01 25.70
C ARG A 844 -13.68 16.82 26.96
N SER A 845 -12.45 17.25 27.19
CA SER A 845 -12.09 18.10 28.34
C SER A 845 -12.56 19.55 28.17
N GLY A 846 -13.10 19.89 26.99
CA GLY A 846 -13.59 21.23 26.68
C GLY A 846 -12.55 22.13 26.00
N LYS A 847 -11.37 21.62 25.65
CA LYS A 847 -10.41 22.34 24.82
C LYS A 847 -10.85 22.33 23.36
N TRP A 848 -10.51 23.38 22.64
CA TRP A 848 -10.81 23.47 21.21
C TRP A 848 -9.91 24.48 20.50
N ILE A 849 -9.83 24.34 19.18
CA ILE A 849 -9.20 25.29 18.27
C ILE A 849 -10.06 25.42 17.02
N LEU A 850 -10.23 26.65 16.55
CA LEU A 850 -10.82 27.00 15.27
C LEU A 850 -9.81 27.84 14.48
N TRP A 851 -9.22 27.25 13.45
CA TRP A 851 -8.28 27.91 12.55
C TRP A 851 -8.90 28.00 11.16
N GLY A 852 -9.19 29.22 10.70
CA GLY A 852 -9.66 29.39 9.32
C GLY A 852 -11.17 29.16 9.13
N GLY A 853 -11.99 29.25 10.18
CA GLY A 853 -13.44 29.02 10.10
C GLY A 853 -14.24 30.09 10.82
N ARG A 854 -15.55 30.19 10.51
CA ARG A 854 -16.44 31.23 11.07
C ARG A 854 -17.21 30.80 12.31
N GLU A 855 -17.51 29.52 12.45
CA GLU A 855 -18.25 29.00 13.60
C GLU A 855 -17.79 27.58 13.89
N LEU A 856 -17.67 27.26 15.19
CA LEU A 856 -17.40 25.93 15.70
C LEU A 856 -18.45 25.60 16.77
N LYS A 857 -19.12 24.46 16.61
CA LYS A 857 -20.06 23.90 17.58
C LYS A 857 -19.70 22.46 17.93
N LEU A 858 -20.04 22.09 19.16
CA LEU A 858 -20.02 20.73 19.67
C LEU A 858 -21.39 20.41 20.24
N ASP A 859 -22.02 19.34 19.75
CA ASP A 859 -23.34 18.88 20.18
C ASP A 859 -24.41 20.00 20.12
N GLY A 860 -24.39 20.77 19.02
CA GLY A 860 -25.27 21.92 18.79
C GLY A 860 -24.95 23.16 19.64
N LYS A 861 -24.02 23.08 20.59
CA LYS A 861 -23.60 24.20 21.44
C LYS A 861 -22.47 24.96 20.77
N LEU A 862 -22.59 26.29 20.72
CA LEU A 862 -21.53 27.16 20.22
C LEU A 862 -20.29 27.07 21.12
N LEU A 863 -19.13 26.80 20.53
CA LEU A 863 -17.82 26.95 21.17
C LEU A 863 -17.18 28.29 20.78
N ALA A 864 -17.24 28.65 19.50
CA ALA A 864 -16.71 29.91 19.00
C ALA A 864 -17.38 30.34 17.70
N ALA A 865 -17.52 31.65 17.49
CA ALA A 865 -17.78 32.23 16.17
C ALA A 865 -16.92 33.47 15.97
N VAL A 866 -16.58 33.75 14.72
CA VAL A 866 -15.76 34.89 14.33
C VAL A 866 -16.23 35.47 13.00
N SER A 867 -16.26 36.80 12.86
CA SER A 867 -16.69 37.44 11.62
C SER A 867 -15.67 37.31 10.50
N ASN A 868 -14.37 37.32 10.83
CA ASN A 868 -13.29 37.13 9.90
C ASN A 868 -12.85 35.65 9.87
N PRO A 869 -13.05 34.91 8.76
CA PRO A 869 -12.62 33.51 8.63
C PRO A 869 -11.10 33.32 8.64
N ASP A 870 -10.30 34.38 8.52
CA ASP A 870 -8.84 34.35 8.61
C ASP A 870 -8.31 34.43 10.05
N SER A 871 -9.19 34.18 11.01
CA SER A 871 -8.88 34.19 12.43
C SER A 871 -8.53 32.81 12.97
N ILE A 872 -7.79 32.81 14.08
CA ILE A 872 -7.47 31.64 14.87
C ILE A 872 -7.96 31.91 16.29
N LEU A 873 -8.76 30.97 16.81
CA LEU A 873 -9.25 31.00 18.18
C LEU A 873 -8.90 29.68 18.84
N VAL A 874 -8.38 29.75 20.07
CA VAL A 874 -7.98 28.57 20.83
C VAL A 874 -8.50 28.69 22.25
N ALA A 875 -9.02 27.60 22.80
CA ALA A 875 -9.24 27.42 24.23
C ALA A 875 -8.44 26.21 24.69
N ASN A 876 -7.48 26.44 25.57
CA ASN A 876 -6.57 25.41 26.07
C ASN A 876 -6.27 25.61 27.56
N ARG A 877 -5.28 24.89 28.13
CA ARG A 877 -4.94 25.02 29.55
C ARG A 877 -4.48 26.42 29.99
N ARG A 878 -4.12 27.29 29.04
CA ARG A 878 -3.64 28.67 29.26
C ARG A 878 -4.74 29.71 29.10
N GLY A 879 -5.99 29.28 28.89
CA GLY A 879 -7.14 30.14 28.69
C GLY A 879 -7.57 30.21 27.23
N VAL A 880 -8.26 31.29 26.89
CA VAL A 880 -8.77 31.52 25.53
C VAL A 880 -7.95 32.62 24.87
N THR A 881 -7.47 32.36 23.65
CA THR A 881 -6.71 33.30 22.83
C THR A 881 -7.39 33.47 21.49
N ALA A 882 -7.29 34.68 20.92
CA ALA A 882 -7.76 34.94 19.57
C ALA A 882 -6.78 35.84 18.80
N ALA A 883 -6.67 35.59 17.50
CA ALA A 883 -5.90 36.40 16.57
C ALA A 883 -6.54 36.40 15.18
N SER A 884 -6.35 37.48 14.41
CA SER A 884 -6.88 37.63 13.06
C SER A 884 -5.77 38.14 12.13
N TYR A 885 -5.57 37.46 11.00
CA TYR A 885 -4.48 37.74 10.07
C TYR A 885 -5.02 38.17 8.72
N GLY A 886 -4.34 39.09 8.04
CA GLY A 886 -4.60 39.34 6.62
C GLY A 886 -3.91 38.29 5.77
N PHE A 887 -4.52 37.14 5.50
CA PHE A 887 -4.01 36.18 4.49
C PHE A 887 -4.30 36.68 3.07
N VAL A 888 -3.91 37.93 2.73
CA VAL A 888 -4.19 38.50 1.40
C VAL A 888 -3.32 37.80 0.36
N GLY A 889 -3.98 37.12 -0.58
CA GLY A 889 -3.38 36.12 -1.45
C GLY A 889 -2.48 36.60 -2.59
N LYS A 890 -1.65 35.67 -3.05
CA LYS A 890 -1.40 35.36 -4.48
C LYS A 890 -1.04 33.88 -4.57
N ALA A 891 -1.59 33.21 -5.58
CA ALA A 891 -1.32 31.81 -5.88
C ALA A 891 0.17 31.47 -5.72
N GLY A 892 0.48 30.58 -4.79
CA GLY A 892 1.76 29.87 -4.73
C GLY A 892 2.74 30.23 -3.61
N LEU A 893 2.65 31.39 -2.96
CA LEU A 893 3.53 31.73 -1.84
C LEU A 893 2.81 32.68 -0.87
N ALA A 894 2.06 32.11 0.08
CA ALA A 894 1.59 32.87 1.23
C ALA A 894 2.83 33.30 2.03
N ASN A 895 3.23 34.56 1.93
CA ASN A 895 4.21 35.16 2.82
C ASN A 895 3.47 35.52 4.12
N PRO A 896 3.65 34.78 5.24
CA PRO A 896 2.89 35.00 6.46
C PRO A 896 3.35 36.24 7.24
N ASN A 897 4.24 37.03 6.65
CA ASN A 897 4.62 38.36 7.12
C ASN A 897 3.48 39.40 6.91
N GLY A 898 2.33 39.00 6.36
CA GLY A 898 1.12 39.83 6.37
C GLY A 898 0.77 40.19 7.82
N GLY A 899 0.73 41.49 8.11
CA GLY A 899 0.35 42.00 9.43
C GLY A 899 -1.04 41.53 9.87
N ALA A 900 -1.39 41.84 11.12
CA ALA A 900 -2.76 41.66 11.62
C ALA A 900 -3.77 42.22 10.61
N SER A 901 -4.94 41.59 10.50
CA SER A 901 -6.03 42.11 9.66
C SER A 901 -6.32 43.56 10.07
N ALA A 902 -6.22 44.49 9.11
CA ALA A 902 -6.56 45.90 9.35
C ALA A 902 -8.08 46.12 9.47
N GLU A 903 -8.90 45.12 9.08
CA GLU A 903 -10.35 45.18 9.19
C GLU A 903 -10.82 44.78 10.60
N PRO A 904 -11.78 45.53 11.18
CA PRO A 904 -12.46 45.13 12.42
C PRO A 904 -13.09 43.74 12.30
N TRP A 905 -13.00 42.96 13.38
CA TRP A 905 -13.54 41.60 13.42
C TRP A 905 -14.17 41.33 14.78
N SER A 906 -15.16 40.44 14.83
CA SER A 906 -15.89 40.13 16.06
C SER A 906 -15.74 38.68 16.45
N VAL A 907 -15.81 38.42 17.75
CA VAL A 907 -15.76 37.08 18.33
C VAL A 907 -16.99 36.87 19.20
N ARG A 908 -17.62 35.70 19.07
CA ARG A 908 -18.70 35.24 19.94
C ARG A 908 -18.30 33.93 20.58
N LEU A 909 -18.31 33.87 21.90
CA LEU A 909 -18.06 32.66 22.70
C LEU A 909 -19.32 32.30 23.50
N PRO A 910 -19.49 31.08 24.01
CA PRO A 910 -20.63 30.75 24.86
C PRO A 910 -20.76 31.72 26.04
N GLY A 911 -21.90 32.42 26.11
CA GLY A 911 -22.19 33.44 27.12
C GLY A 911 -21.58 34.83 26.86
N VAL A 912 -20.95 35.07 25.70
CA VAL A 912 -20.15 36.27 25.43
C VAL A 912 -20.27 36.74 23.99
N THR A 913 -20.40 38.05 23.78
CA THR A 913 -20.27 38.70 22.47
C THR A 913 -19.30 39.87 22.59
N GLY A 914 -18.31 40.00 21.68
CA GLY A 914 -17.38 41.13 21.65
C GLY A 914 -16.86 41.44 20.24
N ASN A 915 -16.55 42.72 19.98
CA ASN A 915 -16.05 43.20 18.69
C ASN A 915 -14.61 43.72 18.84
N ALA A 916 -13.60 43.04 18.30
CA ALA A 916 -12.24 43.55 18.26
C ALA A 916 -12.09 44.61 17.16
N GLU A 917 -12.09 45.89 17.55
CA GLU A 917 -11.76 46.98 16.63
C GLU A 917 -10.24 46.99 16.36
N ALA A 918 -9.87 46.87 15.07
CA ALA A 918 -8.55 47.05 14.49
C ALA A 918 -7.38 47.02 15.49
N LEU A 919 -7.04 45.83 15.99
CA LEU A 919 -6.01 45.67 16.99
C LEU A 919 -4.63 45.59 16.30
N PRO A 920 -3.72 46.57 16.50
CA PRO A 920 -2.48 46.68 15.74
C PRO A 920 -1.37 45.73 16.21
N SER A 921 -1.61 44.83 17.17
CA SER A 921 -0.52 44.02 17.73
C SER A 921 -0.28 42.73 16.94
N HIS A 922 1.01 42.47 16.73
CA HIS A 922 1.51 41.23 16.16
C HIS A 922 1.42 40.03 17.13
N ARG A 923 0.75 40.12 18.28
CA ARG A 923 0.61 39.03 19.28
C ARG A 923 -0.86 38.62 19.46
N PRO A 924 -1.18 37.33 19.72
CA PRO A 924 -2.53 36.90 20.10
C PRO A 924 -2.99 37.55 21.39
N TYR A 925 -4.29 37.81 21.49
CA TYR A 925 -4.89 38.47 22.64
C TYR A 925 -5.53 37.44 23.58
N PRO A 926 -5.16 37.41 24.87
CA PRO A 926 -5.89 36.64 25.87
C PRO A 926 -7.29 37.24 26.07
N VAL A 927 -8.29 36.38 26.20
CA VAL A 927 -9.67 36.74 26.54
C VAL A 927 -9.87 36.58 28.05
N GLU A 928 -9.98 37.68 28.77
CA GLU A 928 -10.16 37.70 30.23
C GLU A 928 -11.61 38.01 30.61
N ALA A 929 -12.13 37.38 31.67
CA ALA A 929 -13.42 37.74 32.23
C ALA A 929 -13.31 39.03 33.07
N ALA A 930 -14.14 40.03 32.79
CA ALA A 930 -14.06 41.34 33.41
C ALA A 930 -14.85 41.49 34.71
N GLY A 931 -15.31 40.39 35.33
CA GLY A 931 -16.04 40.38 36.61
C GLY A 931 -17.46 40.97 36.57
N ASP A 932 -17.82 41.71 35.52
CA ASP A 932 -19.14 42.31 35.25
C ASP A 932 -19.98 41.50 34.24
N GLY A 933 -19.54 40.29 33.92
CA GLY A 933 -20.13 39.45 32.87
C GLY A 933 -19.66 39.82 31.45
N SER A 934 -18.83 40.84 31.28
CA SER A 934 -18.12 41.12 30.02
C SER A 934 -16.76 40.43 29.99
N PHE A 935 -16.13 40.39 28.80
CA PHE A 935 -14.76 39.91 28.63
C PHE A 935 -13.92 41.00 27.99
N ARG A 936 -12.61 41.00 28.26
CA ARG A 936 -11.63 41.97 27.72
C ARG A 936 -10.52 41.23 27.01
N PHE A 937 -10.02 41.81 25.93
CA PHE A 937 -8.75 41.42 25.35
C PHE A 937 -7.66 42.21 26.07
N ALA A 938 -6.79 41.55 26.85
CA ALA A 938 -5.69 42.24 27.49
C ALA A 938 -4.54 42.40 26.47
N ALA A 939 -4.19 43.65 26.13
CA ALA A 939 -3.05 43.91 25.26
C ALA A 939 -1.74 43.57 26.00
N PRO A 940 -0.84 42.76 25.42
CA PRO A 940 0.45 42.47 26.06
C PRO A 940 1.28 43.76 26.22
N GLY A 941 1.40 44.27 27.44
CA GLY A 941 2.27 45.40 27.77
C GLY A 941 1.68 46.80 27.57
N ALA A 942 0.36 46.96 27.44
CA ALA A 942 -0.29 48.28 27.42
C ALA A 942 -1.28 48.46 28.58
N GLU A 943 -1.27 49.63 29.23
CA GLU A 943 -2.24 50.05 30.27
C GLU A 943 -3.69 50.16 29.77
N GLN A 944 -3.95 49.94 28.48
CA GLN A 944 -5.29 50.02 27.89
C GLN A 944 -5.91 48.63 27.72
N SER A 945 -6.74 48.24 28.70
CA SER A 945 -7.71 47.15 28.53
C SER A 945 -8.87 47.63 27.65
N ILE A 946 -9.11 47.01 26.50
CA ILE A 946 -10.27 47.37 25.65
C ILE A 946 -11.50 46.64 26.23
N ARG A 947 -12.51 47.42 26.65
CA ARG A 947 -13.80 46.92 27.16
C ARG A 947 -14.77 46.76 25.99
N PHE A 948 -15.42 45.61 25.87
CA PHE A 948 -16.47 45.38 24.87
C PHE A 948 -17.86 45.56 25.47
N ALA A 949 -18.77 46.15 24.67
CA ALA A 949 -20.17 46.32 25.03
C ALA A 949 -20.92 44.98 24.93
N VAL A 950 -21.63 44.62 26.00
CA VAL A 950 -22.57 43.50 26.02
C VAL A 950 -23.84 43.93 25.29
N GLU A 951 -24.26 43.20 24.25
CA GLU A 951 -25.65 43.27 23.82
C GLU A 951 -26.51 42.75 24.97
N LYS A 952 -27.22 43.66 25.65
CA LYS A 952 -28.35 43.27 26.50
C LYS A 952 -29.33 42.53 25.59
N ARG A 953 -29.58 41.25 25.85
CA ARG A 953 -30.69 40.53 25.24
C ARG A 953 -31.97 41.36 25.45
N PRO A 954 -32.83 41.53 24.42
CA PRO A 954 -34.19 42.02 24.64
C PRO A 954 -34.96 41.08 25.57
#